data_AF-A0AAI9Z834-F1
#
_entry.id   AF-A0AAI9Z834-F1
#
_cell.length_a   1.000
_cell.length_b   1.000
_cell.length_c   1.000
_cell.angle_alpha   90.00
_cell.angle_beta   90.00
_cell.angle_gamma   90.00
#
_symmetry.space_group_name_H-M   'P 1'
#
loop_
_entity.id
_entity.type
_entity.pdbx_description
1 polymer ?
#
loop_
_entity_poly.entity_id
_entity_poly.type
_entity_poly.pdbx_seq_one_letter_code
_entity_poly.pdbx_strand_id
1 'polypeptide(L)'
;MGDNQDQPFTWESECSTRLPKIEPGINTQTPTPPWKLRVAQKRAEQYAKIPVGWRIDQTVPPPKDADTFLRSSGVLSAEELACTEVEDIQVLLEQIATRKLSAVQVLKAFAKRAAIAQQLVKCCTELIFEEALKRAKALDVHLERTGSVVGPLHGLPVSLKNIFDVKGFDSTIGWVNLIEKLAKEDSVLSDVLVAQGAVLFVKTNVAQALVLSDSYNHVFKQSLNSLNRELISGGSSGGEAALVGCHGSLVGIGTDPGGSIRIPAALQGLNGLKPTVGRLPFEESSKWEFIAPPVASPLAFSLSTIETFMDGILPCEPWRSDPTLLPIPWHKELAAKPDKPLKIGYYINDNVVRVQPPIELAVRAVVDSITAAGHTLIEWDPTSHAEAYNDWTTATFADGSESHRMLSEASGEPLVKGLLVGTEEDKLSVAKSRHLAAKKLKYEQGYLKRWNEAGVDALITPVAPWVGMRPRVWAKSKPHVGYTSHWNWLDYAALTIPVMRAESDGASSQQWTDHVPCNKSDEINYQLYDFEQMRGMPVGVQIIGGNRCVLAKENTMTSSPASPRRRHILSSVNPGDSHENTPEPTKRKSPPAPTDAGAEAQAQAEPGDGENLRPRSSRFRLKSKHSKSSRSHRHRDRERGHDPDAADNDESRSEHRHSRRHHHHHSSSRRHRRRSRSPTPPNPYEPQALDPDAAFRESLFDAMADDEGAAYWQGVYGQPIHVYSNERPGPEGELERMTDEEYSQHVRQKMWEKTHQGLLEERARREEARKRKKEEEKVNRKLQEDMERSLRRGEERRKKRAWVQLWEDYTRGWTEWANNVDKIPWPVESGRRRDINEKEVRRFIVNGLGLEDIGEKVFAAKLREERVRWHPDKMQQKLGGQVDDEVMKDITAIFQIIDKLWADTRSKA
;
A
#
# COMPACT_ATOMS: atom_id res chain seq x y z
N MET A 1 -0.60 38.06 -26.80
CA MET A 1 -1.62 38.69 -27.67
C MET A 1 -2.30 37.57 -28.47
N GLY A 2 -3.63 37.48 -28.51
CA GLY A 2 -4.60 38.16 -27.65
C GLY A 2 -4.86 37.40 -26.35
N ASP A 3 -5.50 38.07 -25.40
CA ASP A 3 -5.95 37.48 -24.13
C ASP A 3 -7.26 36.69 -24.33
N ASN A 4 -7.54 35.76 -23.41
CA ASN A 4 -8.90 35.36 -23.11
C ASN A 4 -9.00 35.20 -21.60
N GLN A 5 -9.81 36.04 -20.96
CA GLN A 5 -9.70 36.33 -19.52
C GLN A 5 -10.22 35.16 -18.66
N ASP A 6 -9.49 34.82 -17.59
CA ASP A 6 -9.93 33.84 -16.61
C ASP A 6 -11.18 34.32 -15.86
N GLN A 7 -12.30 33.61 -16.06
CA GLN A 7 -13.49 33.72 -15.21
C GLN A 7 -13.28 32.90 -13.92
N PRO A 8 -13.69 33.40 -12.74
CA PRO A 8 -13.55 32.67 -11.48
C PRO A 8 -14.39 31.38 -11.49
N PHE A 9 -13.71 30.23 -11.40
CA PHE A 9 -14.31 28.92 -11.61
C PHE A 9 -15.13 28.46 -10.39
N THR A 10 -16.47 28.58 -10.45
CA THR A 10 -17.38 28.17 -9.37
C THR A 10 -17.69 26.66 -9.39
N TRP A 11 -17.96 26.12 -8.19
CA TRP A 11 -18.02 24.68 -7.90
C TRP A 11 -19.20 23.93 -8.53
N GLU A 12 -20.27 24.64 -8.89
CA GLU A 12 -21.57 24.06 -9.26
C GLU A 12 -21.61 23.43 -10.67
N SER A 13 -20.69 23.83 -11.55
CA SER A 13 -20.77 23.60 -13.01
C SER A 13 -20.65 22.14 -13.48
N GLU A 14 -20.03 21.23 -12.72
CA GLU A 14 -19.92 19.79 -13.06
C GLU A 14 -20.82 18.86 -12.19
N CYS A 15 -21.61 19.39 -11.25
CA CYS A 15 -22.37 18.56 -10.28
C CYS A 15 -23.89 18.42 -10.54
N SER A 16 -24.44 19.12 -11.55
CA SER A 16 -25.87 19.02 -11.88
C SER A 16 -26.22 17.72 -12.61
N THR A 17 -27.16 16.95 -12.06
CA THR A 17 -27.79 15.78 -12.72
C THR A 17 -28.95 16.16 -13.67
N ARG A 18 -29.21 17.46 -13.89
CA ARG A 18 -30.24 17.92 -14.82
C ARG A 18 -29.72 17.89 -16.25
N LEU A 19 -30.50 17.27 -17.14
CA LEU A 19 -30.32 17.43 -18.60
C LEU A 19 -30.34 18.94 -18.95
N PRO A 20 -29.42 19.42 -19.80
CA PRO A 20 -29.32 20.84 -20.11
C PRO A 20 -30.58 21.33 -20.85
N LYS A 21 -31.10 22.50 -20.44
CA LYS A 21 -32.08 23.23 -21.26
C LYS A 21 -31.39 23.68 -22.55
N ILE A 22 -32.03 23.43 -23.68
CA ILE A 22 -31.50 23.80 -25.00
C ILE A 22 -31.92 25.23 -25.31
N GLU A 23 -30.96 26.14 -25.39
CA GLU A 23 -31.13 27.41 -26.11
C GLU A 23 -30.85 27.18 -27.62
N PRO A 24 -31.62 27.80 -28.53
CA PRO A 24 -31.54 27.53 -29.96
C PRO A 24 -30.35 28.26 -30.64
N GLY A 25 -29.12 27.81 -30.35
CA GLY A 25 -27.88 28.37 -30.93
C GLY A 25 -26.90 27.30 -31.41
N ILE A 26 -26.80 27.13 -32.74
CA ILE A 26 -25.73 26.43 -33.50
C ILE A 26 -25.15 25.18 -32.78
N ASN A 27 -25.93 24.12 -32.71
CA ASN A 27 -25.52 22.88 -32.04
C ASN A 27 -24.45 22.10 -32.83
N THR A 28 -23.18 22.37 -32.55
CA THR A 28 -22.03 21.54 -32.98
C THR A 28 -21.46 20.73 -31.81
N GLN A 29 -22.35 20.08 -31.03
CA GLN A 29 -21.95 19.15 -29.97
C GLN A 29 -20.99 18.07 -30.50
N THR A 30 -19.71 18.22 -30.16
CA THR A 30 -18.71 17.19 -30.42
C THR A 30 -19.09 15.93 -29.63
N PRO A 31 -19.18 14.75 -30.26
CA PRO A 31 -19.62 13.54 -29.57
C PRO A 31 -18.72 13.24 -28.37
N THR A 32 -19.33 12.93 -27.23
CA THR A 32 -18.60 12.66 -25.98
C THR A 32 -17.68 11.44 -26.17
N PRO A 33 -16.35 11.58 -25.96
CA PRO A 33 -15.41 10.47 -26.14
C PRO A 33 -15.81 9.22 -25.32
N PRO A 34 -15.79 8.00 -25.90
CA PRO A 34 -16.32 6.79 -25.25
C PRO A 34 -15.74 6.50 -23.86
N TRP A 35 -14.47 6.83 -23.62
CA TRP A 35 -13.84 6.67 -22.32
C TRP A 35 -14.54 7.48 -21.21
N LYS A 36 -15.08 8.66 -21.51
CA LYS A 36 -15.80 9.49 -20.53
C LYS A 36 -17.08 8.81 -20.05
N LEU A 37 -17.74 8.01 -20.90
CA LEU A 37 -18.95 7.27 -20.54
C LEU A 37 -18.64 6.13 -19.56
N ARG A 38 -17.61 5.31 -19.84
CA ARG A 38 -17.14 4.25 -18.92
C ARG A 38 -16.72 4.84 -17.57
N VAL A 39 -16.02 5.97 -17.60
CA VAL A 39 -15.63 6.73 -16.39
C VAL A 39 -16.84 7.23 -15.60
N ALA A 40 -17.89 7.72 -16.27
CA ALA A 40 -19.11 8.16 -15.61
C ALA A 40 -19.87 6.99 -14.97
N GLN A 41 -20.00 5.87 -15.69
CA GLN A 41 -20.57 4.61 -15.18
C GLN A 41 -19.82 4.12 -13.93
N LYS A 42 -18.49 4.01 -14.00
CA LYS A 42 -17.67 3.53 -12.87
C LYS A 42 -17.79 4.39 -11.61
N ARG A 43 -17.94 5.71 -11.76
CA ARG A 43 -18.24 6.61 -10.62
C ARG A 43 -19.65 6.43 -10.09
N ALA A 44 -20.64 6.23 -10.96
CA ALA A 44 -22.02 5.97 -10.55
C ALA A 44 -22.15 4.66 -9.78
N GLU A 45 -21.46 3.60 -10.21
CA GLU A 45 -21.34 2.32 -9.50
C GLU A 45 -20.69 2.50 -8.12
N GLN A 46 -19.55 3.19 -8.05
CA GLN A 46 -18.86 3.49 -6.80
C GLN A 46 -19.76 4.27 -5.83
N TYR A 47 -20.48 5.28 -6.30
CA TYR A 47 -21.40 6.07 -5.47
C TYR A 47 -22.66 5.26 -5.08
N ALA A 48 -23.12 4.35 -5.94
CA ALA A 48 -24.22 3.43 -5.61
C ALA A 48 -23.86 2.48 -4.45
N LYS A 49 -22.59 2.08 -4.31
CA LYS A 49 -22.08 1.31 -3.16
C LYS A 49 -22.15 2.07 -1.82
N ILE A 50 -22.35 3.40 -1.80
CA ILE A 50 -22.58 4.16 -0.57
C ILE A 50 -24.06 4.05 -0.16
N PRO A 51 -24.39 3.47 1.01
CA PRO A 51 -25.77 3.40 1.51
C PRO A 51 -26.40 4.78 1.66
N VAL A 52 -27.72 4.90 1.39
CA VAL A 52 -28.41 6.20 1.37
C VAL A 52 -28.26 6.97 2.69
N GLY A 53 -28.38 6.30 3.84
CA GLY A 53 -28.19 6.91 5.15
C GLY A 53 -26.73 7.25 5.54
N TRP A 54 -25.76 7.02 4.66
CA TRP A 54 -24.36 7.43 4.82
C TRP A 54 -23.96 8.52 3.80
N ARG A 55 -24.93 9.04 3.02
CA ARG A 55 -24.70 10.12 2.06
C ARG A 55 -24.80 11.47 2.75
N ILE A 56 -23.84 12.34 2.49
CA ILE A 56 -23.89 13.74 2.94
C ILE A 56 -24.85 14.53 2.05
N ASP A 57 -25.42 15.61 2.59
CA ASP A 57 -26.16 16.56 1.77
C ASP A 57 -25.21 17.22 0.75
N GLN A 58 -25.56 17.12 -0.54
CA GLN A 58 -24.79 17.70 -1.64
C GLN A 58 -25.32 19.08 -2.08
N THR A 59 -26.39 19.59 -1.45
CA THR A 59 -26.89 20.95 -1.65
C THR A 59 -26.11 21.98 -0.83
N VAL A 60 -25.51 21.57 0.29
CA VAL A 60 -24.60 22.39 1.10
C VAL A 60 -23.18 22.26 0.55
N PRO A 61 -22.47 23.35 0.21
CA PRO A 61 -21.06 23.29 -0.17
C PRO A 61 -20.22 22.70 0.98
N PRO A 62 -19.54 21.55 0.79
CA PRO A 62 -18.80 20.94 1.87
C PRO A 62 -17.58 21.80 2.29
N PRO A 63 -17.30 21.95 3.59
CA PRO A 63 -16.36 22.94 4.14
C PRO A 63 -14.90 22.66 3.75
N LYS A 64 -14.00 23.59 4.10
CA LYS A 64 -12.55 23.51 3.77
C LYS A 64 -11.87 22.34 4.47
N ASP A 65 -12.07 22.19 5.78
CA ASP A 65 -11.63 21.04 6.57
C ASP A 65 -12.66 19.90 6.45
N ALA A 66 -12.21 18.71 6.05
CA ALA A 66 -13.05 17.52 5.93
C ALA A 66 -13.17 16.73 7.25
N ASP A 67 -12.14 16.70 8.10
CA ASP A 67 -12.14 15.89 9.32
C ASP A 67 -12.93 16.55 10.45
N THR A 68 -12.81 17.87 10.64
CA THR A 68 -13.71 18.61 11.55
C THR A 68 -15.17 18.40 11.15
N PHE A 69 -15.47 18.37 9.84
CA PHE A 69 -16.82 18.10 9.35
C PHE A 69 -17.25 16.63 9.50
N LEU A 70 -16.34 15.67 9.37
CA LEU A 70 -16.63 14.25 9.64
C LEU A 70 -17.14 14.06 11.08
N ARG A 71 -16.45 14.68 12.04
CA ARG A 71 -16.83 14.70 13.47
C ARG A 71 -18.20 15.36 13.69
N SER A 72 -18.49 16.47 13.02
CA SER A 72 -19.76 17.20 13.15
C SER A 72 -20.87 16.76 12.18
N SER A 73 -20.66 15.70 11.40
CA SER A 73 -21.52 15.36 10.25
C SER A 73 -22.95 14.92 10.59
N GLY A 74 -23.19 14.53 11.85
CA GLY A 74 -24.46 13.91 12.29
C GLY A 74 -24.74 12.53 11.70
N VAL A 75 -23.87 12.01 10.83
CA VAL A 75 -24.03 10.70 10.19
C VAL A 75 -23.53 9.58 11.12
N LEU A 76 -22.38 9.76 11.76
CA LEU A 76 -21.77 8.82 12.71
C LEU A 76 -22.40 8.94 14.10
N SER A 77 -22.56 7.82 14.81
CA SER A 77 -22.95 7.82 16.24
C SER A 77 -21.74 8.12 17.14
N ALA A 78 -21.99 8.42 18.41
CA ALA A 78 -20.93 8.68 19.39
C ALA A 78 -19.97 7.48 19.56
N GLU A 79 -20.50 6.26 19.46
CA GLU A 79 -19.73 5.01 19.54
C GLU A 79 -18.92 4.75 18.27
N GLU A 80 -19.48 5.06 17.09
CA GLU A 80 -18.75 4.96 15.80
C GLU A 80 -17.64 6.02 15.70
N LEU A 81 -17.86 7.22 16.24
CA LEU A 81 -16.82 8.23 16.42
C LEU A 81 -15.74 7.71 17.38
N ALA A 82 -16.09 7.35 18.62
CA ALA A 82 -15.13 6.84 19.61
C ALA A 82 -14.34 5.60 19.14
N CYS A 83 -14.90 4.78 18.25
CA CYS A 83 -14.23 3.65 17.62
C CYS A 83 -13.23 4.05 16.51
N THR A 84 -13.43 5.20 15.86
CA THR A 84 -12.58 5.68 14.74
C THR A 84 -11.57 6.77 15.15
N GLU A 85 -11.80 7.46 16.26
CA GLU A 85 -10.85 8.41 16.87
C GLU A 85 -9.63 7.75 17.55
N VAL A 86 -9.51 6.42 17.51
CA VAL A 86 -8.38 5.70 18.10
C VAL A 86 -7.17 5.79 17.16
N GLU A 87 -6.09 6.46 17.56
CA GLU A 87 -4.89 6.64 16.71
C GLU A 87 -3.91 5.45 16.70
N ASP A 88 -4.09 4.46 17.60
CA ASP A 88 -3.24 3.26 17.69
C ASP A 88 -4.04 1.97 17.45
N ILE A 89 -3.67 1.20 16.42
CA ILE A 89 -4.32 -0.07 16.11
C ILE A 89 -4.25 -1.08 17.26
N GLN A 90 -3.24 -1.05 18.12
CA GLN A 90 -3.13 -1.97 19.26
C GLN A 90 -4.34 -1.85 20.19
N VAL A 91 -4.85 -0.64 20.39
CA VAL A 91 -6.03 -0.36 21.24
C VAL A 91 -7.31 -0.93 20.64
N LEU A 92 -7.46 -0.99 19.31
CA LEU A 92 -8.59 -1.68 18.68
C LEU A 92 -8.40 -3.20 18.66
N LEU A 93 -7.19 -3.69 18.39
CA LEU A 93 -6.88 -5.12 18.37
C LEU A 93 -7.13 -5.77 19.72
N GLU A 94 -6.76 -5.12 20.83
CA GLU A 94 -7.08 -5.56 22.18
C GLU A 94 -8.60 -5.58 22.44
N GLN A 95 -9.32 -4.51 22.04
CA GLN A 95 -10.77 -4.43 22.24
C GLN A 95 -11.55 -5.45 21.41
N ILE A 96 -11.05 -5.86 20.25
CA ILE A 96 -11.61 -6.97 19.47
C ILE A 96 -11.26 -8.31 20.13
N ALA A 97 -10.00 -8.55 20.48
CA ALA A 97 -9.55 -9.81 21.09
C ALA A 97 -10.26 -10.11 22.44
N THR A 98 -10.48 -9.08 23.25
CA THR A 98 -11.25 -9.16 24.52
C THR A 98 -12.77 -9.18 24.33
N ARG A 99 -13.26 -9.12 23.08
CA ARG A 99 -14.68 -9.05 22.69
C ARG A 99 -15.44 -7.84 23.26
N LYS A 100 -14.74 -6.77 23.65
CA LYS A 100 -15.36 -5.49 24.06
C LYS A 100 -16.01 -4.79 22.86
N LEU A 101 -15.42 -4.95 21.68
CA LEU A 101 -16.00 -4.61 20.38
C LEU A 101 -15.96 -5.86 19.49
N SER A 102 -16.93 -6.02 18.59
CA SER A 102 -16.88 -7.00 17.51
C SER A 102 -16.22 -6.41 16.26
N ALA A 103 -15.56 -7.24 15.45
CA ALA A 103 -14.99 -6.84 14.17
C ALA A 103 -16.06 -6.24 13.23
N VAL A 104 -17.32 -6.71 13.32
CA VAL A 104 -18.45 -6.12 12.59
C VAL A 104 -18.85 -4.73 13.11
N GLN A 105 -18.68 -4.43 14.40
CA GLN A 105 -18.90 -3.07 14.92
C GLN A 105 -17.79 -2.14 14.43
N VAL A 106 -16.53 -2.53 14.61
CA VAL A 106 -15.36 -1.75 14.19
C VAL A 106 -15.41 -1.47 12.69
N LEU A 107 -15.58 -2.50 11.85
CA LEU A 107 -15.68 -2.34 10.40
C LEU A 107 -16.82 -1.40 9.98
N LYS A 108 -17.98 -1.43 10.63
CA LYS A 108 -19.09 -0.52 10.27
C LYS A 108 -18.70 0.94 10.49
N ALA A 109 -18.05 1.26 11.60
CA ALA A 109 -17.62 2.62 11.91
C ALA A 109 -16.63 3.12 10.84
N PHE A 110 -15.58 2.34 10.54
CA PHE A 110 -14.59 2.70 9.52
C PHE A 110 -15.18 2.75 8.10
N ALA A 111 -16.01 1.78 7.69
CA ALA A 111 -16.67 1.80 6.38
C ALA A 111 -17.59 3.02 6.21
N LYS A 112 -18.31 3.41 7.26
CA LYS A 112 -19.18 4.58 7.29
C LYS A 112 -18.38 5.88 7.24
N ARG A 113 -17.29 6.01 8.02
CA ARG A 113 -16.39 7.17 7.99
C ARG A 113 -15.68 7.29 6.63
N ALA A 114 -15.21 6.18 6.05
CA ALA A 114 -14.64 6.12 4.71
C ALA A 114 -15.65 6.50 3.60
N ALA A 115 -16.93 6.16 3.75
CA ALA A 115 -17.97 6.55 2.80
C ALA A 115 -18.24 8.07 2.84
N ILE A 116 -18.22 8.70 4.01
CA ILE A 116 -18.32 10.16 4.16
C ILE A 116 -17.06 10.83 3.59
N ALA A 117 -15.86 10.35 3.97
CA ALA A 117 -14.58 10.83 3.45
C ALA A 117 -14.51 10.76 1.92
N GLN A 118 -15.02 9.68 1.29
CA GLN A 118 -15.06 9.58 -0.18
C GLN A 118 -15.86 10.71 -0.84
N GLN A 119 -16.97 11.13 -0.25
CA GLN A 119 -17.81 12.21 -0.77
C GLN A 119 -17.13 13.58 -0.61
N LEU A 120 -16.28 13.73 0.41
CA LEU A 120 -15.52 14.96 0.69
C LEU A 120 -14.22 15.03 -0.12
N VAL A 121 -13.30 14.08 0.05
CA VAL A 121 -11.90 14.15 -0.39
C VAL A 121 -11.54 13.17 -1.52
N LYS A 122 -12.49 12.37 -2.01
CA LYS A 122 -12.34 11.50 -3.20
C LYS A 122 -11.14 10.53 -3.06
N CYS A 123 -10.97 10.01 -1.86
CA CYS A 123 -9.86 9.16 -1.41
C CYS A 123 -9.98 7.68 -1.81
N CYS A 124 -11.17 7.19 -2.19
CA CYS A 124 -11.47 5.79 -2.51
C CYS A 124 -11.69 5.55 -4.02
N THR A 125 -11.33 4.36 -4.48
CA THR A 125 -11.65 3.80 -5.82
C THR A 125 -12.68 2.68 -5.73
N GLU A 126 -12.50 1.75 -4.80
CA GLU A 126 -13.43 0.64 -4.55
C GLU A 126 -13.90 0.65 -3.10
N LEU A 127 -15.18 0.40 -2.92
CA LEU A 127 -15.79 0.11 -1.62
C LEU A 127 -16.07 -1.40 -1.59
N ILE A 128 -15.49 -2.10 -0.62
CA ILE A 128 -15.52 -3.57 -0.46
C ILE A 128 -16.41 -3.96 0.74
N PHE A 129 -17.38 -3.12 1.06
CA PHE A 129 -18.11 -3.17 2.34
C PHE A 129 -18.88 -4.47 2.56
N GLU A 130 -19.44 -5.11 1.53
CA GLU A 130 -20.23 -6.33 1.70
C GLU A 130 -19.33 -7.54 2.01
N GLU A 131 -18.24 -7.70 1.27
CA GLU A 131 -17.22 -8.74 1.43
C GLU A 131 -16.48 -8.58 2.75
N ALA A 132 -16.11 -7.34 3.10
CA ALA A 132 -15.56 -7.01 4.41
C ALA A 132 -16.55 -7.38 5.54
N LEU A 133 -17.85 -7.08 5.39
CA LEU A 133 -18.88 -7.46 6.37
C LEU A 133 -19.16 -8.98 6.41
N LYS A 134 -18.82 -9.75 5.36
CA LYS A 134 -18.81 -11.22 5.40
C LYS A 134 -17.58 -11.71 6.18
N ARG A 135 -16.38 -11.16 5.91
CA ARG A 135 -15.12 -11.48 6.61
C ARG A 135 -15.19 -11.16 8.10
N ALA A 136 -15.63 -9.97 8.48
CA ALA A 136 -15.76 -9.54 9.87
C ALA A 136 -16.68 -10.46 10.70
N LYS A 137 -17.82 -10.89 10.14
CA LYS A 137 -18.71 -11.87 10.81
C LYS A 137 -18.03 -13.23 11.00
N ALA A 138 -17.26 -13.69 10.01
CA ALA A 138 -16.53 -14.95 10.11
C ALA A 138 -15.38 -14.88 11.14
N LEU A 139 -14.80 -13.70 11.37
CA LEU A 139 -13.82 -13.44 12.42
C LEU A 139 -14.48 -13.42 13.80
N ASP A 140 -15.59 -12.70 13.97
CA ASP A 140 -16.39 -12.69 15.21
C ASP A 140 -16.81 -14.12 15.61
N VAL A 141 -17.37 -14.90 14.67
CA VAL A 141 -17.79 -16.29 14.89
C VAL A 141 -16.60 -17.23 15.13
N HIS A 142 -15.42 -16.96 14.54
CA HIS A 142 -14.20 -17.70 14.89
C HIS A 142 -13.84 -17.44 16.35
N LEU A 143 -13.65 -16.17 16.73
CA LEU A 143 -13.24 -15.76 18.06
C LEU A 143 -14.22 -16.21 19.14
N GLU A 144 -15.53 -16.13 18.86
CA GLU A 144 -16.60 -16.67 19.71
C GLU A 144 -16.40 -18.16 20.02
N ARG A 145 -16.19 -18.96 18.96
CA ARG A 145 -16.11 -20.43 19.00
C ARG A 145 -14.79 -20.98 19.53
N THR A 146 -13.65 -20.30 19.29
CA THR A 146 -12.32 -20.80 19.69
C THR A 146 -11.79 -20.17 20.96
N GLY A 147 -12.23 -18.95 21.30
CA GLY A 147 -11.56 -18.12 22.31
C GLY A 147 -10.20 -17.55 21.86
N SER A 148 -9.83 -17.70 20.59
CA SER A 148 -8.56 -17.24 20.03
C SER A 148 -8.76 -16.32 18.83
N VAL A 149 -7.86 -15.36 18.65
CA VAL A 149 -7.75 -14.61 17.39
C VAL A 149 -7.21 -15.50 16.26
N VAL A 150 -7.43 -15.07 15.02
CA VAL A 150 -6.90 -15.73 13.80
C VAL A 150 -5.43 -15.38 13.56
N GLY A 151 -5.02 -14.19 13.98
CA GLY A 151 -3.67 -13.65 13.81
C GLY A 151 -3.56 -12.27 14.49
N PRO A 152 -2.41 -11.60 14.41
CA PRO A 152 -2.15 -10.34 15.11
C PRO A 152 -2.97 -9.14 14.60
N LEU A 153 -3.57 -9.24 13.40
CA LEU A 153 -4.39 -8.17 12.80
C LEU A 153 -5.89 -8.50 12.81
N HIS A 154 -6.33 -9.42 13.69
CA HIS A 154 -7.68 -9.97 13.70
C HIS A 154 -8.77 -8.91 13.86
N GLY A 155 -9.59 -8.74 12.81
CA GLY A 155 -10.73 -7.82 12.78
C GLY A 155 -10.39 -6.39 12.38
N LEU A 156 -9.12 -6.04 12.21
CA LEU A 156 -8.66 -4.69 11.86
C LEU A 156 -9.05 -4.33 10.41
N PRO A 157 -9.80 -3.24 10.18
CA PRO A 157 -10.03 -2.70 8.83
C PRO A 157 -8.72 -2.13 8.26
N VAL A 158 -8.36 -2.54 7.05
CA VAL A 158 -7.14 -2.09 6.36
C VAL A 158 -7.46 -1.59 4.94
N SER A 159 -6.88 -0.46 4.56
CA SER A 159 -7.02 0.15 3.23
C SER A 159 -5.82 -0.13 2.33
N LEU A 160 -6.09 -0.34 1.03
CA LEU A 160 -5.09 -0.69 0.02
C LEU A 160 -5.09 0.28 -1.17
N LYS A 161 -3.93 0.86 -1.49
CA LYS A 161 -3.72 1.65 -2.72
C LYS A 161 -4.15 0.83 -3.93
N ASN A 162 -4.83 1.45 -4.90
CA ASN A 162 -5.55 0.71 -5.94
C ASN A 162 -4.71 -0.27 -6.81
N ILE A 163 -3.38 -0.19 -6.77
CA ILE A 163 -2.47 -1.17 -7.39
C ILE A 163 -2.49 -2.57 -6.75
N PHE A 164 -2.76 -2.70 -5.46
CA PHE A 164 -2.79 -4.03 -4.82
C PHE A 164 -4.03 -4.80 -5.27
N ASP A 165 -3.83 -5.99 -5.84
CA ASP A 165 -4.94 -6.83 -6.27
C ASP A 165 -5.76 -7.35 -5.08
N VAL A 166 -7.08 -7.24 -5.21
CA VAL A 166 -8.08 -7.77 -4.27
C VAL A 166 -9.14 -8.44 -5.11
N LYS A 167 -9.36 -9.73 -4.88
CA LYS A 167 -10.13 -10.61 -5.75
C LYS A 167 -11.57 -10.15 -5.93
N GLY A 168 -11.98 -10.03 -7.20
CA GLY A 168 -13.31 -9.55 -7.58
C GLY A 168 -13.44 -8.02 -7.68
N PHE A 169 -12.34 -7.25 -7.55
CA PHE A 169 -12.33 -5.79 -7.64
C PHE A 169 -11.32 -5.28 -8.68
N ASP A 170 -11.53 -4.06 -9.20
CA ASP A 170 -10.64 -3.47 -10.21
C ASP A 170 -9.32 -2.94 -9.59
N SER A 171 -8.22 -3.18 -10.30
CA SER A 171 -6.94 -2.49 -10.12
C SER A 171 -6.73 -1.56 -11.32
N THR A 172 -7.45 -0.43 -11.37
CA THR A 172 -7.43 0.44 -12.55
C THR A 172 -6.14 1.24 -12.68
N ILE A 173 -5.43 1.50 -11.57
CA ILE A 173 -4.19 2.31 -11.55
C ILE A 173 -4.42 3.70 -12.19
N GLY A 174 -5.68 4.18 -12.14
CA GLY A 174 -6.13 5.43 -12.75
C GLY A 174 -6.39 5.39 -14.26
N TRP A 175 -6.30 4.23 -14.91
CA TRP A 175 -6.54 4.02 -16.35
C TRP A 175 -7.98 3.58 -16.66
N VAL A 176 -8.58 4.10 -17.72
CA VAL A 176 -9.92 3.72 -18.19
C VAL A 176 -9.92 2.34 -18.84
N ASN A 177 -8.83 1.91 -19.49
CA ASN A 177 -8.77 0.58 -20.11
C ASN A 177 -8.67 -0.57 -19.07
N LEU A 178 -8.46 -0.26 -17.79
CA LEU A 178 -8.39 -1.21 -16.68
C LEU A 178 -9.66 -1.22 -15.80
N ILE A 179 -10.72 -0.49 -16.20
CA ILE A 179 -12.07 -0.65 -15.64
C ILE A 179 -12.67 -1.99 -16.11
N GLU A 180 -13.48 -2.62 -15.25
CA GLU A 180 -14.13 -3.93 -15.50
C GLU A 180 -13.12 -5.10 -15.71
N LYS A 181 -11.87 -4.92 -15.27
CA LYS A 181 -10.82 -5.95 -15.25
C LYS A 181 -10.58 -6.41 -13.81
N LEU A 182 -11.59 -7.07 -13.25
CA LEU A 182 -11.57 -7.59 -11.88
C LEU A 182 -10.37 -8.53 -11.67
N ALA A 183 -9.63 -8.32 -10.57
CA ALA A 183 -8.56 -9.23 -10.15
C ALA A 183 -9.13 -10.63 -9.87
N LYS A 184 -8.44 -11.67 -10.37
CA LYS A 184 -8.89 -13.08 -10.26
C LYS A 184 -8.48 -13.74 -8.94
N GLU A 185 -7.39 -13.23 -8.39
CA GLU A 185 -6.66 -13.68 -7.22
C GLU A 185 -6.25 -12.42 -6.44
N ASP A 186 -5.89 -12.60 -5.17
CA ASP A 186 -5.44 -11.52 -4.30
C ASP A 186 -3.92 -11.35 -4.44
N SER A 187 -3.39 -10.14 -4.25
CA SER A 187 -1.93 -9.94 -4.17
C SER A 187 -1.34 -10.69 -2.96
N VAL A 188 -0.06 -11.05 -3.00
CA VAL A 188 0.62 -11.74 -1.88
C VAL A 188 0.51 -10.91 -0.59
N LEU A 189 0.53 -9.57 -0.69
CA LEU A 189 0.30 -8.70 0.47
C LEU A 189 -1.14 -8.78 0.97
N SER A 190 -2.13 -8.73 0.07
CA SER A 190 -3.55 -8.93 0.39
C SER A 190 -3.80 -10.27 1.09
N ASP A 191 -3.23 -11.35 0.56
CA ASP A 191 -3.33 -12.71 1.11
C ASP A 191 -2.70 -12.82 2.50
N VAL A 192 -1.51 -12.25 2.71
CA VAL A 192 -0.83 -12.21 4.02
C VAL A 192 -1.65 -11.43 5.05
N LEU A 193 -2.19 -10.26 4.69
CA LEU A 193 -3.06 -9.45 5.56
C LEU A 193 -4.32 -10.21 5.95
N VAL A 194 -5.01 -10.82 4.97
CA VAL A 194 -6.22 -11.63 5.22
C VAL A 194 -5.88 -12.84 6.09
N ALA A 195 -4.74 -13.50 5.89
CA ALA A 195 -4.27 -14.60 6.72
C ALA A 195 -4.05 -14.17 8.18
N GLN A 196 -3.51 -12.97 8.44
CA GLN A 196 -3.36 -12.43 9.79
C GLN A 196 -4.66 -11.92 10.43
N GLY A 197 -5.80 -12.12 9.74
CA GLY A 197 -7.12 -11.79 10.24
C GLY A 197 -7.58 -10.37 9.92
N ALA A 198 -6.83 -9.59 9.13
CA ALA A 198 -7.24 -8.26 8.70
C ALA A 198 -8.49 -8.30 7.80
N VAL A 199 -9.12 -7.14 7.65
CA VAL A 199 -10.35 -6.94 6.90
C VAL A 199 -10.14 -5.86 5.83
N LEU A 200 -9.84 -6.30 4.61
CA LEU A 200 -9.71 -5.41 3.45
C LEU A 200 -11.10 -4.84 3.09
N PHE A 201 -11.28 -3.52 3.17
CA PHE A 201 -12.62 -2.90 3.10
C PHE A 201 -12.77 -1.76 2.09
N VAL A 202 -11.66 -1.17 1.63
CA VAL A 202 -11.63 -0.19 0.53
C VAL A 202 -10.33 -0.30 -0.26
N LYS A 203 -10.37 0.10 -1.54
CA LYS A 203 -9.17 0.47 -2.30
C LYS A 203 -9.11 1.98 -2.51
N THR A 204 -7.93 2.60 -2.48
CA THR A 204 -7.78 4.07 -2.47
C THR A 204 -7.20 4.68 -3.75
N ASN A 205 -7.50 5.96 -3.92
CA ASN A 205 -7.26 6.75 -5.14
C ASN A 205 -5.79 7.10 -5.33
N VAL A 206 -5.40 7.23 -6.60
CA VAL A 206 -3.99 7.26 -7.05
C VAL A 206 -3.77 8.28 -8.18
N ALA A 207 -2.51 8.55 -8.47
CA ALA A 207 -2.11 9.12 -9.76
C ALA A 207 -2.45 8.17 -10.92
N GLN A 208 -2.75 8.70 -12.11
CA GLN A 208 -2.71 7.91 -13.35
C GLN A 208 -1.30 7.30 -13.47
N ALA A 209 -1.21 5.98 -13.65
CA ALA A 209 0.05 5.23 -13.72
C ALA A 209 1.02 5.37 -12.52
N LEU A 210 0.57 5.87 -11.36
CA LEU A 210 1.36 6.06 -10.12
C LEU A 210 2.56 7.03 -10.17
N VAL A 211 2.83 7.66 -11.31
CA VAL A 211 4.02 8.50 -11.57
C VAL A 211 3.74 10.00 -11.43
N LEU A 212 3.18 10.39 -10.28
CA LEU A 212 2.80 11.75 -9.92
C LEU A 212 2.89 11.90 -8.40
N SER A 213 3.44 13.00 -7.88
CA SER A 213 3.43 13.30 -6.43
C SER A 213 2.12 13.97 -5.97
N ASP A 214 1.06 13.73 -6.72
CA ASP A 214 -0.33 14.14 -6.51
C ASP A 214 -1.24 12.97 -6.94
N SER A 215 -2.49 12.92 -6.46
CA SER A 215 -3.40 11.80 -6.71
C SER A 215 -4.57 12.23 -7.61
N TYR A 216 -4.22 12.48 -8.88
CA TYR A 216 -5.16 12.79 -9.95
C TYR A 216 -5.11 11.75 -11.08
N ASN A 217 -6.28 11.28 -11.50
CA ASN A 217 -6.46 10.44 -12.69
C ASN A 217 -7.81 10.69 -13.37
N HIS A 218 -7.98 10.18 -14.59
CA HIS A 218 -9.20 10.40 -15.37
C HIS A 218 -10.40 9.55 -14.93
N VAL A 219 -10.19 8.45 -14.19
CA VAL A 219 -11.26 7.56 -13.67
C VAL A 219 -11.93 8.16 -12.42
N PHE A 220 -11.16 8.58 -11.42
CA PHE A 220 -11.68 8.99 -10.10
C PHE A 220 -11.55 10.50 -9.80
N LYS A 221 -10.91 11.28 -10.70
CA LYS A 221 -10.53 12.70 -10.49
C LYS A 221 -9.51 12.84 -9.34
N GLN A 222 -9.32 14.09 -8.89
CA GLN A 222 -8.45 14.53 -7.82
C GLN A 222 -8.88 13.97 -6.45
N SER A 223 -7.96 13.35 -5.70
CA SER A 223 -8.07 13.24 -4.24
C SER A 223 -7.48 14.49 -3.56
N LEU A 224 -8.18 15.00 -2.55
CA LEU A 224 -7.92 16.26 -1.86
C LEU A 224 -7.34 16.03 -0.46
N ASN A 225 -6.69 17.03 0.12
CA ASN A 225 -6.22 16.96 1.50
C ASN A 225 -7.42 16.87 2.49
N SER A 226 -7.24 16.13 3.60
CA SER A 226 -8.25 15.98 4.65
C SER A 226 -8.45 17.26 5.47
N LEU A 227 -7.36 17.92 5.85
CA LEU A 227 -7.35 19.13 6.66
C LEU A 227 -7.74 20.37 5.84
N ASN A 228 -7.48 20.36 4.52
CA ASN A 228 -7.73 21.49 3.64
C ASN A 228 -8.02 21.05 2.19
N ARG A 229 -9.30 20.91 1.86
CA ARG A 229 -9.79 20.52 0.52
C ARG A 229 -9.43 21.48 -0.63
N GLU A 230 -8.87 22.66 -0.33
CA GLU A 230 -8.27 23.57 -1.33
C GLU A 230 -6.82 23.18 -1.69
N LEU A 231 -6.31 22.08 -1.13
CA LEU A 231 -4.97 21.53 -1.36
C LEU A 231 -5.00 20.07 -1.84
N ILE A 232 -3.91 19.64 -2.48
CA ILE A 232 -3.69 18.26 -2.91
C ILE A 232 -3.49 17.31 -1.71
N SER A 233 -3.89 16.05 -1.90
CA SER A 233 -3.62 14.95 -0.96
C SER A 233 -2.16 14.46 -1.00
N GLY A 234 -1.35 14.98 -1.93
CA GLY A 234 -0.07 14.38 -2.32
C GLY A 234 -0.27 13.12 -3.17
N GLY A 235 0.80 12.40 -3.42
CA GLY A 235 0.71 11.21 -4.26
C GLY A 235 2.04 10.48 -4.43
N SER A 236 2.03 9.33 -5.08
CA SER A 236 0.85 8.70 -5.72
C SER A 236 -0.06 7.89 -4.80
N SER A 237 0.20 7.86 -3.48
CA SER A 237 -0.66 7.20 -2.47
C SER A 237 -1.54 8.20 -1.69
N GLY A 238 -1.92 9.34 -2.29
CA GLY A 238 -2.69 10.38 -1.60
C GLY A 238 -4.10 9.95 -1.21
N GLY A 239 -4.69 8.96 -1.89
CA GLY A 239 -5.94 8.35 -1.44
C GLY A 239 -5.82 7.63 -0.09
N GLU A 240 -4.71 6.91 0.17
CA GLU A 240 -4.45 6.33 1.50
C GLU A 240 -4.31 7.43 2.54
N ALA A 241 -3.45 8.42 2.28
CA ALA A 241 -3.15 9.46 3.26
C ALA A 241 -4.35 10.41 3.52
N ALA A 242 -5.18 10.67 2.52
CA ALA A 242 -6.44 11.40 2.71
C ALA A 242 -7.51 10.58 3.44
N LEU A 243 -7.56 9.25 3.24
CA LEU A 243 -8.48 8.39 3.97
C LEU A 243 -8.06 8.26 5.45
N VAL A 244 -6.76 8.04 5.70
CA VAL A 244 -6.20 7.96 7.06
C VAL A 244 -6.34 9.31 7.76
N GLY A 245 -6.01 10.44 7.11
CA GLY A 245 -6.20 11.79 7.68
C GLY A 245 -7.66 12.15 8.01
N CYS A 246 -8.63 11.46 7.39
CA CYS A 246 -10.06 11.53 7.74
C CYS A 246 -10.48 10.56 8.88
N HIS A 247 -9.52 9.90 9.53
CA HIS A 247 -9.70 8.70 10.40
C HIS A 247 -10.56 7.59 9.75
N GLY A 248 -10.65 7.55 8.42
CA GLY A 248 -11.42 6.57 7.68
C GLY A 248 -10.73 5.21 7.56
N SER A 249 -9.46 5.13 7.95
CA SER A 249 -8.63 3.94 8.16
C SER A 249 -7.53 4.32 9.17
N LEU A 250 -7.01 3.37 9.95
CA LEU A 250 -5.89 3.66 10.88
C LEU A 250 -4.52 3.36 10.30
N VAL A 251 -4.45 2.39 9.39
CA VAL A 251 -3.24 2.05 8.64
C VAL A 251 -3.59 1.92 7.16
N GLY A 252 -2.93 2.75 6.36
CA GLY A 252 -3.05 2.75 4.91
C GLY A 252 -1.79 2.20 4.26
N ILE A 253 -1.96 1.37 3.22
CA ILE A 253 -0.83 0.73 2.55
C ILE A 253 -0.76 1.21 1.11
N GLY A 254 0.36 1.80 0.74
CA GLY A 254 0.64 2.21 -0.62
C GLY A 254 2.03 1.83 -1.07
N THR A 255 2.57 2.60 -2.00
CA THR A 255 3.86 2.30 -2.65
C THR A 255 4.69 3.55 -2.86
N ASP A 256 6.01 3.41 -2.74
CA ASP A 256 6.99 4.51 -2.78
C ASP A 256 8.18 4.17 -3.71
N PRO A 257 8.15 4.60 -4.99
CA PRO A 257 9.29 4.58 -5.91
C PRO A 257 10.13 5.86 -5.91
N GLY A 258 9.63 6.95 -5.31
CA GLY A 258 10.24 8.29 -5.39
C GLY A 258 9.79 9.29 -4.32
N GLY A 259 9.10 8.83 -3.26
CA GLY A 259 8.43 9.67 -2.26
C GLY A 259 6.93 9.40 -2.11
N SER A 260 6.36 8.48 -2.86
CA SER A 260 4.90 8.32 -2.98
C SER A 260 4.15 7.82 -1.74
N ILE A 261 4.83 7.56 -0.61
CA ILE A 261 4.22 7.48 0.72
C ILE A 261 4.64 8.67 1.59
N ARG A 262 5.93 8.99 1.59
CA ARG A 262 6.50 10.06 2.42
C ARG A 262 5.90 11.45 2.15
N ILE A 263 5.73 11.82 0.88
CA ILE A 263 5.11 13.08 0.45
C ILE A 263 3.66 13.17 0.95
N PRO A 264 2.72 12.26 0.56
CA PRO A 264 1.33 12.37 1.01
C PRO A 264 1.18 12.22 2.53
N ALA A 265 2.06 11.49 3.23
CA ALA A 265 2.06 11.45 4.69
C ALA A 265 2.37 12.84 5.31
N ALA A 266 3.41 13.53 4.83
CA ALA A 266 3.80 14.85 5.35
C ALA A 266 2.66 15.89 5.22
N LEU A 267 1.99 15.93 4.06
CA LEU A 267 0.92 16.91 3.78
C LEU A 267 -0.34 16.71 4.61
N GLN A 268 -0.56 15.51 5.15
CA GLN A 268 -1.74 15.14 5.95
C GLN A 268 -1.41 15.11 7.45
N GLY A 269 -0.14 15.30 7.83
CA GLY A 269 0.30 15.24 9.23
C GLY A 269 0.44 13.81 9.76
N LEU A 270 0.79 12.87 8.89
CA LEU A 270 0.86 11.43 9.18
C LEU A 270 2.30 10.92 9.19
N ASN A 271 2.51 9.80 9.89
CA ASN A 271 3.75 9.04 9.84
C ASN A 271 3.73 8.11 8.61
N GLY A 272 4.86 7.97 7.92
CA GLY A 272 4.94 7.15 6.69
C GLY A 272 6.33 6.54 6.46
N LEU A 273 6.41 5.21 6.44
CA LEU A 273 7.67 4.46 6.40
C LEU A 273 7.94 3.87 5.02
N LYS A 274 8.94 4.36 4.29
CA LYS A 274 9.56 3.60 3.18
C LYS A 274 10.60 2.63 3.75
N PRO A 275 10.35 1.30 3.76
CA PRO A 275 11.40 0.34 4.10
C PRO A 275 12.42 0.20 2.95
N THR A 276 13.49 -0.56 3.19
CA THR A 276 14.36 -1.13 2.14
C THR A 276 13.55 -2.06 1.21
N VAL A 277 13.99 -2.25 -0.04
CA VAL A 277 13.41 -3.21 -1.00
C VAL A 277 13.45 -4.63 -0.44
N GLY A 278 12.45 -5.43 -0.81
CA GLY A 278 12.30 -6.81 -0.32
C GLY A 278 11.80 -6.91 1.13
N ARG A 279 11.27 -5.84 1.73
CA ARG A 279 10.79 -5.87 3.13
C ARG A 279 9.34 -6.29 3.29
N LEU A 280 8.46 -5.95 2.36
CA LEU A 280 7.05 -6.34 2.32
C LEU A 280 6.73 -6.90 0.92
N PRO A 281 5.83 -7.89 0.80
CA PRO A 281 5.41 -8.41 -0.50
C PRO A 281 4.99 -7.29 -1.46
N PHE A 282 5.62 -7.25 -2.63
CA PHE A 282 5.20 -6.38 -3.72
C PHE A 282 5.73 -6.88 -5.07
N GLU A 283 4.85 -7.50 -5.84
CA GLU A 283 5.17 -8.25 -7.07
C GLU A 283 5.81 -7.38 -8.16
N GLU A 284 5.49 -6.07 -8.19
CA GLU A 284 6.14 -5.14 -9.12
C GLU A 284 7.61 -4.92 -8.80
N SER A 285 8.04 -5.09 -7.54
CA SER A 285 9.44 -4.93 -7.13
C SER A 285 10.34 -6.06 -7.65
N SER A 286 9.76 -7.22 -8.00
CA SER A 286 10.50 -8.35 -8.60
C SER A 286 10.75 -8.20 -10.11
N LYS A 287 10.20 -7.16 -10.76
CA LYS A 287 10.34 -6.98 -12.21
C LYS A 287 11.71 -6.39 -12.56
N TRP A 288 12.49 -7.19 -13.29
CA TRP A 288 13.86 -6.91 -13.76
C TRP A 288 14.05 -5.62 -14.60
N GLU A 289 12.99 -4.86 -14.85
CA GLU A 289 12.97 -3.62 -15.60
C GLU A 289 13.28 -2.39 -14.71
N PHE A 290 12.99 -2.47 -13.40
CA PHE A 290 13.21 -1.36 -12.47
C PHE A 290 14.66 -1.29 -11.95
N ILE A 291 15.41 -0.28 -12.38
CA ILE A 291 16.77 0.00 -11.87
C ILE A 291 16.72 0.52 -10.42
N ALA A 292 15.65 1.21 -10.02
CA ALA A 292 15.35 1.59 -8.65
C ALA A 292 13.96 1.02 -8.27
N PRO A 293 13.89 -0.15 -7.61
CA PRO A 293 12.62 -0.84 -7.40
C PRO A 293 11.65 -0.07 -6.49
N PRO A 294 10.34 -0.09 -6.79
CA PRO A 294 9.31 0.39 -5.86
C PRO A 294 9.17 -0.54 -4.65
N VAL A 295 8.68 -0.02 -3.52
CA VAL A 295 8.34 -0.83 -2.34
C VAL A 295 6.87 -0.64 -1.93
N ALA A 296 6.25 -1.69 -1.39
CA ALA A 296 5.06 -1.54 -0.55
C ALA A 296 5.45 -0.90 0.80
N SER A 297 4.60 -0.02 1.31
CA SER A 297 4.98 0.91 2.38
C SER A 297 3.74 1.43 3.13
N PRO A 298 3.71 1.36 4.48
CA PRO A 298 2.56 1.79 5.29
C PRO A 298 2.64 3.28 5.72
N LEU A 299 1.48 3.86 6.00
CA LEU A 299 1.29 5.14 6.67
C LEU A 299 0.18 5.07 7.72
N ALA A 300 0.29 5.86 8.79
CA ALA A 300 -0.63 5.87 9.93
C ALA A 300 -0.55 7.20 10.72
N PHE A 301 -1.48 7.44 11.66
CA PHE A 301 -1.33 8.52 12.64
C PHE A 301 -0.16 8.27 13.58
N SER A 302 -0.11 7.12 14.26
CA SER A 302 0.91 6.81 15.26
C SER A 302 2.07 5.97 14.71
N LEU A 303 3.27 6.20 15.23
CA LEU A 303 4.45 5.36 14.96
C LEU A 303 4.23 3.92 15.48
N SER A 304 3.61 3.78 16.66
CA SER A 304 3.20 2.49 17.23
C SER A 304 2.34 1.65 16.27
N THR A 305 1.45 2.29 15.51
CA THR A 305 0.68 1.57 14.47
C THR A 305 1.57 1.03 13.36
N ILE A 306 2.58 1.78 12.90
CA ILE A 306 3.52 1.29 11.90
C ILE A 306 4.34 0.11 12.46
N GLU A 307 4.85 0.21 13.68
CA GLU A 307 5.62 -0.88 14.30
C GLU A 307 4.76 -2.15 14.51
N THR A 308 3.54 -1.99 15.04
CA THR A 308 2.59 -3.09 15.27
C THR A 308 2.12 -3.73 13.96
N PHE A 309 1.94 -2.94 12.91
CA PHE A 309 1.60 -3.45 11.57
C PHE A 309 2.75 -4.25 10.95
N MET A 310 3.98 -3.75 11.02
CA MET A 310 5.17 -4.44 10.49
C MET A 310 5.46 -5.74 11.28
N ASP A 311 5.35 -5.68 12.61
CA ASP A 311 5.45 -6.84 13.50
C ASP A 311 4.30 -7.83 13.34
N GLY A 312 3.12 -7.38 12.89
CA GLY A 312 2.01 -8.24 12.54
C GLY A 312 2.23 -9.06 11.27
N ILE A 313 3.14 -8.65 10.37
CA ILE A 313 3.32 -9.24 9.03
C ILE A 313 4.62 -10.05 8.92
N LEU A 314 5.74 -9.54 9.44
CA LEU A 314 7.06 -10.12 9.21
C LEU A 314 7.29 -11.49 9.89
N PRO A 315 6.80 -11.77 11.11
CA PRO A 315 6.92 -13.09 11.75
C PRO A 315 6.15 -14.21 11.02
N CYS A 316 5.28 -13.86 10.07
CA CYS A 316 4.52 -14.80 9.25
C CYS A 316 5.36 -15.39 8.10
N GLU A 317 6.64 -15.01 8.02
CA GLU A 317 7.61 -15.46 7.02
C GLU A 317 7.14 -15.27 5.56
N PRO A 318 6.71 -14.05 5.15
CA PRO A 318 6.17 -13.80 3.80
C PRO A 318 7.14 -14.16 2.66
N TRP A 319 8.45 -14.21 2.94
CA TRP A 319 9.50 -14.73 2.05
C TRP A 319 9.34 -16.20 1.66
N ARG A 320 8.45 -16.96 2.30
CA ARG A 320 8.05 -18.32 1.87
C ARG A 320 7.06 -18.30 0.70
N SER A 321 6.36 -17.19 0.49
CA SER A 321 5.40 -17.00 -0.61
C SER A 321 5.99 -16.14 -1.73
N ASP A 322 6.76 -15.11 -1.39
CA ASP A 322 7.47 -14.24 -2.33
C ASP A 322 9.00 -14.39 -2.15
N PRO A 323 9.70 -15.09 -3.07
CA PRO A 323 11.14 -15.36 -2.94
C PRO A 323 12.03 -14.13 -3.18
N THR A 324 11.46 -12.95 -3.47
CA THR A 324 12.22 -11.69 -3.58
C THR A 324 12.38 -10.95 -2.26
N LEU A 325 11.69 -11.40 -1.21
CA LEU A 325 11.75 -10.79 0.11
C LEU A 325 12.97 -11.26 0.92
N LEU A 326 13.52 -10.33 1.70
CA LEU A 326 14.63 -10.60 2.60
C LEU A 326 14.12 -11.36 3.85
N PRO A 327 14.68 -12.54 4.18
CA PRO A 327 14.21 -13.38 5.28
C PRO A 327 14.70 -12.87 6.64
N ILE A 328 14.16 -11.71 7.04
CA ILE A 328 14.60 -10.91 8.19
C ILE A 328 13.36 -10.62 9.06
N PRO A 329 13.38 -10.88 10.38
CA PRO A 329 12.24 -10.58 11.26
C PRO A 329 12.15 -9.08 11.63
N TRP A 330 11.19 -8.70 12.46
CA TRP A 330 11.10 -7.36 13.05
C TRP A 330 11.79 -7.34 14.44
N HIS A 331 12.95 -6.70 14.56
CA HIS A 331 13.73 -6.60 15.80
C HIS A 331 13.33 -5.37 16.65
N LYS A 332 12.22 -5.45 17.41
CA LYS A 332 11.78 -4.34 18.29
C LYS A 332 12.87 -3.84 19.24
N GLU A 333 13.82 -4.68 19.64
CA GLU A 333 14.88 -4.28 20.57
C GLU A 333 15.83 -3.21 20.02
N LEU A 334 15.83 -2.95 18.70
CA LEU A 334 16.62 -1.89 18.10
C LEU A 334 15.92 -0.53 18.11
N ALA A 335 14.59 -0.48 18.28
CA ALA A 335 13.82 0.77 18.39
C ALA A 335 13.89 1.41 19.81
N ALA A 336 14.38 0.64 20.80
CA ALA A 336 14.56 1.06 22.18
C ALA A 336 15.52 2.26 22.34
N LYS A 337 15.41 2.96 23.48
CA LYS A 337 16.17 4.19 23.73
C LYS A 337 17.69 3.96 23.76
N PRO A 338 18.51 4.70 22.98
CA PRO A 338 19.93 4.48 22.95
C PRO A 338 20.60 4.95 24.26
N ASP A 339 21.32 4.06 24.94
CA ASP A 339 22.14 4.41 26.13
C ASP A 339 23.32 5.38 25.85
N LYS A 340 23.40 5.96 24.65
CA LYS A 340 24.47 6.87 24.22
C LYS A 340 23.93 7.98 23.32
N PRO A 341 24.53 9.19 23.35
CA PRO A 341 24.35 10.18 22.30
C PRO A 341 24.53 9.57 20.92
N LEU A 342 23.66 9.98 19.99
CA LEU A 342 23.72 9.60 18.58
C LEU A 342 24.44 10.70 17.79
N LYS A 343 25.00 10.35 16.63
CA LYS A 343 25.54 11.31 15.68
C LYS A 343 24.64 11.40 14.46
N ILE A 344 23.95 12.52 14.30
CA ILE A 344 22.87 12.71 13.33
C ILE A 344 23.31 13.78 12.33
N GLY A 345 23.28 13.45 11.04
CA GLY A 345 23.46 14.47 10.00
C GLY A 345 22.17 15.19 9.68
N TYR A 346 22.22 16.43 9.20
CA TYR A 346 21.05 17.13 8.68
C TYR A 346 21.41 18.03 7.51
N TYR A 347 20.43 18.35 6.66
CA TYR A 347 20.53 19.45 5.70
C TYR A 347 19.17 20.11 5.51
N ILE A 348 19.16 21.41 5.23
CA ILE A 348 17.94 22.21 5.06
C ILE A 348 17.55 22.32 3.58
N ASN A 349 18.54 22.45 2.68
CA ASN A 349 18.34 22.55 1.24
C ASN A 349 19.21 21.52 0.51
N ASP A 350 18.72 20.93 -0.59
CA ASP A 350 19.42 19.89 -1.37
C ASP A 350 20.38 20.44 -2.45
N ASN A 351 20.62 21.76 -2.44
CA ASN A 351 21.33 22.52 -3.47
C ASN A 351 20.68 22.49 -4.88
N VAL A 352 19.43 22.02 -5.01
CA VAL A 352 18.66 22.00 -6.28
C VAL A 352 17.38 22.83 -6.21
N VAL A 353 16.59 22.73 -5.13
CA VAL A 353 15.42 23.60 -4.92
C VAL A 353 15.34 24.02 -3.45
N ARG A 354 15.20 25.32 -3.20
CA ARG A 354 15.09 25.86 -1.84
C ARG A 354 13.75 25.48 -1.21
N VAL A 355 13.76 25.08 0.05
CA VAL A 355 12.53 24.77 0.80
C VAL A 355 11.79 26.02 1.23
N GLN A 356 10.46 25.97 1.19
CA GLN A 356 9.59 27.06 1.67
C GLN A 356 9.80 27.35 3.17
N PRO A 357 9.61 28.61 3.64
CA PRO A 357 9.93 29.04 5.01
C PRO A 357 9.51 28.10 6.15
N PRO A 358 8.28 27.53 6.19
CA PRO A 358 7.87 26.68 7.31
C PRO A 358 8.65 25.36 7.41
N ILE A 359 9.23 24.89 6.29
CA ILE A 359 10.03 23.66 6.24
C ILE A 359 11.46 23.92 6.72
N GLU A 360 12.03 25.09 6.40
CA GLU A 360 13.30 25.51 7.00
C GLU A 360 13.17 25.67 8.52
N LEU A 361 12.08 26.28 9.00
CA LEU A 361 11.77 26.37 10.42
C LEU A 361 11.61 24.98 11.07
N ALA A 362 10.90 24.05 10.42
CA ALA A 362 10.70 22.69 10.92
C ALA A 362 12.02 21.91 11.09
N VAL A 363 12.92 21.95 10.09
CA VAL A 363 14.22 21.28 10.20
C VAL A 363 15.07 21.90 11.29
N ARG A 364 15.08 23.24 11.43
CA ARG A 364 15.81 23.94 12.51
C ARG A 364 15.28 23.57 13.89
N ALA A 365 13.97 23.62 14.11
CA ALA A 365 13.35 23.26 15.39
C ALA A 365 13.65 21.80 15.81
N VAL A 366 13.71 20.87 14.84
CA VAL A 366 14.09 19.46 15.08
C VAL A 366 15.58 19.35 15.43
N VAL A 367 16.47 20.05 14.71
CA VAL A 367 17.91 20.11 15.00
C VAL A 367 18.17 20.66 16.41
N ASP A 368 17.50 21.75 16.79
CA ASP A 368 17.62 22.37 18.11
C ASP A 368 17.11 21.43 19.21
N SER A 369 15.94 20.81 19.02
CA SER A 369 15.34 19.87 19.98
C SER A 369 16.21 18.64 20.22
N ILE A 370 16.79 18.07 19.16
CA ILE A 370 17.63 16.87 19.25
C ILE A 370 19.04 17.20 19.79
N THR A 371 19.53 18.43 19.56
CA THR A 371 20.73 18.96 20.23
C THR A 371 20.49 19.14 21.73
N ALA A 372 19.34 19.72 22.12
CA ALA A 372 18.95 19.89 23.52
C ALA A 372 18.75 18.55 24.25
N ALA A 373 18.31 17.50 23.54
CA ALA A 373 18.25 16.13 24.04
C ALA A 373 19.64 15.43 24.17
N GLY A 374 20.74 16.14 23.86
CA GLY A 374 22.11 15.68 24.09
C GLY A 374 22.73 14.85 22.96
N HIS A 375 22.13 14.84 21.77
CA HIS A 375 22.71 14.18 20.59
C HIS A 375 23.64 15.13 19.82
N THR A 376 24.56 14.58 19.02
CA THR A 376 25.49 15.38 18.18
C THR A 376 24.91 15.57 16.79
N LEU A 377 24.65 16.82 16.40
CA LEU A 377 24.22 17.19 15.06
C LEU A 377 25.42 17.58 14.19
N ILE A 378 25.43 17.19 12.92
CA ILE A 378 26.37 17.69 11.90
C ILE A 378 25.64 18.12 10.63
N GLU A 379 26.10 19.17 9.97
CA GLU A 379 25.60 19.52 8.64
C GLU A 379 26.12 18.49 7.60
N TRP A 380 25.24 18.06 6.70
CA TRP A 380 25.48 17.01 5.73
C TRP A 380 25.41 17.56 4.30
N ASP A 381 26.57 17.76 3.67
CA ASP A 381 26.68 18.21 2.28
C ASP A 381 25.79 17.40 1.31
N PRO A 382 24.76 17.99 0.69
CA PRO A 382 23.84 17.28 -0.20
C PRO A 382 24.27 17.35 -1.68
N THR A 383 25.44 17.88 -2.02
CA THR A 383 25.85 18.19 -3.41
C THR A 383 25.77 16.98 -4.37
N SER A 384 25.98 15.76 -3.88
CA SER A 384 25.84 14.55 -4.72
C SER A 384 24.41 14.12 -5.01
N HIS A 385 23.39 14.72 -4.37
CA HIS A 385 21.99 14.28 -4.49
C HIS A 385 21.39 14.69 -5.85
N ALA A 386 21.88 15.80 -6.44
CA ALA A 386 21.49 16.23 -7.78
C ALA A 386 21.83 15.18 -8.86
N GLU A 387 22.98 14.50 -8.74
CA GLU A 387 23.35 13.40 -9.65
C GLU A 387 22.39 12.21 -9.50
N ALA A 388 22.12 11.78 -8.25
CA ALA A 388 21.18 10.70 -7.96
C ALA A 388 19.75 10.99 -8.44
N TYR A 389 19.30 12.24 -8.33
CA TYR A 389 17.99 12.66 -8.84
C TYR A 389 17.89 12.55 -10.36
N ASN A 390 18.93 12.99 -11.08
CA ASN A 390 19.01 12.88 -12.55
C ASN A 390 19.09 11.42 -13.01
N ASP A 391 19.87 10.59 -12.33
CA ASP A 391 19.97 9.15 -12.60
C ASP A 391 18.66 8.42 -12.31
N TRP A 392 18.01 8.70 -11.17
CA TRP A 392 16.69 8.17 -10.82
C TRP A 392 15.61 8.59 -11.83
N THR A 393 15.67 9.83 -12.32
CA THR A 393 14.76 10.32 -13.37
C THR A 393 14.97 9.55 -14.67
N THR A 394 16.23 9.33 -15.07
CA THR A 394 16.61 8.57 -16.26
C THR A 394 16.22 7.09 -16.15
N ALA A 395 16.31 6.51 -14.95
CA ALA A 395 15.81 5.16 -14.65
C ALA A 395 14.27 5.08 -14.70
N THR A 396 13.58 6.10 -14.20
CA THR A 396 12.10 6.18 -14.19
C THR A 396 11.54 6.35 -15.61
N PHE A 397 12.26 7.02 -16.51
CA PHE A 397 11.83 7.28 -17.88
C PHE A 397 12.33 6.22 -18.89
N ALA A 398 12.91 5.12 -18.41
CA ALA A 398 13.66 4.17 -19.25
C ALA A 398 12.83 3.44 -20.33
N ASP A 399 11.50 3.30 -20.16
CA ASP A 399 10.59 2.77 -21.19
C ASP A 399 10.26 3.78 -22.31
N GLY A 400 10.74 5.02 -22.18
CA GLY A 400 10.39 6.14 -23.06
C GLY A 400 8.90 6.50 -23.02
N SER A 401 8.17 6.08 -21.99
CA SER A 401 6.71 6.12 -21.86
C SER A 401 5.93 5.26 -22.86
N GLU A 402 6.55 4.23 -23.45
CA GLU A 402 5.90 3.30 -24.39
C GLU A 402 4.68 2.61 -23.75
N SER A 403 4.85 2.08 -22.54
CA SER A 403 3.76 1.39 -21.82
C SER A 403 2.60 2.35 -21.52
N HIS A 404 2.92 3.60 -21.21
CA HIS A 404 1.96 4.66 -20.92
C HIS A 404 1.18 5.09 -22.17
N ARG A 405 1.86 5.22 -23.34
CA ARG A 405 1.20 5.49 -24.62
C ARG A 405 0.25 4.35 -25.02
N MET A 406 0.71 3.11 -24.96
CA MET A 406 -0.11 1.94 -25.31
C MET A 406 -1.40 1.85 -24.48
N LEU A 407 -1.34 2.17 -23.19
CA LEU A 407 -2.54 2.20 -22.33
C LEU A 407 -3.46 3.39 -22.65
N SER A 408 -2.89 4.59 -22.88
CA SER A 408 -3.61 5.81 -23.28
C SER A 408 -4.35 5.63 -24.62
N GLU A 409 -3.68 5.06 -25.63
CA GLU A 409 -4.26 4.77 -26.95
C GLU A 409 -5.38 3.72 -26.88
N ALA A 410 -5.23 2.68 -26.05
CA ALA A 410 -6.21 1.61 -25.91
C ALA A 410 -7.55 2.03 -25.26
N SER A 411 -7.60 3.17 -24.56
CA SER A 411 -8.85 3.81 -24.10
C SER A 411 -9.23 5.05 -24.90
N GLY A 412 -8.27 5.72 -25.53
CA GLY A 412 -8.41 7.08 -26.05
C GLY A 412 -8.45 8.15 -24.97
N GLU A 413 -8.05 7.82 -23.73
CA GLU A 413 -7.87 8.81 -22.66
C GLU A 413 -6.51 9.52 -22.83
N PRO A 414 -6.41 10.83 -22.58
CA PRO A 414 -5.12 11.52 -22.62
C PRO A 414 -4.25 11.19 -21.41
N LEU A 415 -2.94 11.39 -21.55
CA LEU A 415 -2.01 11.44 -20.42
C LEU A 415 -2.19 12.73 -19.62
N VAL A 416 -2.10 12.64 -18.30
CA VAL A 416 -2.04 13.79 -17.40
C VAL A 416 -0.72 14.56 -17.61
N LYS A 417 -0.79 15.87 -17.88
CA LYS A 417 0.38 16.68 -18.29
C LYS A 417 1.53 16.71 -17.28
N GLY A 418 1.22 16.65 -15.98
CA GLY A 418 2.22 16.66 -14.92
C GLY A 418 2.94 15.34 -14.64
N LEU A 419 2.62 14.25 -15.35
CA LEU A 419 3.20 12.92 -15.10
C LEU A 419 4.73 12.94 -15.22
N LEU A 420 5.40 12.32 -14.26
CA LEU A 420 6.84 12.08 -14.25
C LEU A 420 7.16 10.90 -15.16
N VAL A 421 6.99 11.14 -16.46
CA VAL A 421 7.25 10.23 -17.57
C VAL A 421 8.03 10.96 -18.67
N GLY A 422 8.83 10.21 -19.43
CA GLY A 422 9.71 10.70 -20.50
C GLY A 422 9.12 10.64 -21.91
N THR A 423 9.98 10.69 -22.92
CA THR A 423 9.63 10.55 -24.35
C THR A 423 10.45 9.43 -25.03
N GLU A 424 10.23 9.15 -26.31
CA GLU A 424 10.97 8.09 -27.04
C GLU A 424 12.50 8.33 -27.02
N GLU A 425 12.93 9.60 -26.90
CA GLU A 425 14.32 10.02 -26.78
C GLU A 425 14.98 9.58 -25.45
N ASP A 426 14.21 9.43 -24.37
CA ASP A 426 14.68 8.95 -23.06
C ASP A 426 14.90 7.43 -23.02
N LYS A 427 14.32 6.70 -23.98
CA LYS A 427 14.26 5.23 -23.99
C LYS A 427 15.65 4.61 -23.93
N LEU A 428 15.88 3.78 -22.90
CA LEU A 428 17.19 3.16 -22.68
C LEU A 428 17.32 1.84 -23.45
N SER A 429 18.44 1.68 -24.15
CA SER A 429 18.86 0.36 -24.63
C SER A 429 19.40 -0.48 -23.47
N VAL A 430 19.34 -1.81 -23.58
CA VAL A 430 19.85 -2.75 -22.56
C VAL A 430 21.31 -2.43 -22.14
N ALA A 431 22.13 -1.92 -23.06
CA ALA A 431 23.48 -1.47 -22.76
C ALA A 431 23.53 -0.19 -21.89
N LYS A 432 22.68 0.81 -22.19
CA LYS A 432 22.52 2.01 -21.35
C LYS A 432 21.98 1.64 -19.96
N SER A 433 20.95 0.79 -19.87
CA SER A 433 20.36 0.38 -18.59
C SER A 433 21.36 -0.37 -17.70
N ARG A 434 22.19 -1.24 -18.28
CA ARG A 434 23.30 -1.91 -17.56
C ARG A 434 24.37 -0.92 -17.08
N HIS A 435 24.70 0.10 -17.89
CA HIS A 435 25.63 1.14 -17.48
C HIS A 435 25.07 1.99 -16.32
N LEU A 436 23.78 2.35 -16.38
CA LEU A 436 23.09 3.10 -15.33
C LEU A 436 22.97 2.29 -14.02
N ALA A 437 22.72 0.98 -14.09
CA ALA A 437 22.78 0.09 -12.93
C ALA A 437 24.19 -0.02 -12.32
N ALA A 438 25.24 -0.08 -13.15
CA ALA A 438 26.62 -0.02 -12.66
C ALA A 438 26.97 1.35 -12.03
N LYS A 439 26.40 2.45 -12.55
CA LYS A 439 26.52 3.79 -11.97
C LYS A 439 25.84 3.88 -10.60
N LYS A 440 24.62 3.32 -10.47
CA LYS A 440 23.89 3.18 -9.20
C LYS A 440 24.74 2.49 -8.14
N LEU A 441 25.29 1.32 -8.45
CA LEU A 441 26.14 0.56 -7.52
C LEU A 441 27.39 1.35 -7.08
N LYS A 442 28.05 2.06 -8.01
CA LYS A 442 29.18 2.94 -7.67
C LYS A 442 28.76 4.09 -6.75
N TYR A 443 27.59 4.68 -6.98
CA TYR A 443 27.03 5.74 -6.15
C TYR A 443 26.70 5.24 -4.73
N GLU A 444 26.02 4.10 -4.61
CA GLU A 444 25.73 3.42 -3.34
C GLU A 444 26.99 3.12 -2.53
N GLN A 445 28.04 2.60 -3.17
CA GLN A 445 29.34 2.32 -2.55
C GLN A 445 30.02 3.61 -2.04
N GLY A 446 30.01 4.68 -2.85
CA GLY A 446 30.56 5.98 -2.46
C GLY A 446 29.79 6.62 -1.30
N TYR A 447 28.46 6.55 -1.32
CA TYR A 447 27.60 7.11 -0.29
C TYR A 447 27.72 6.33 1.03
N LEU A 448 27.74 5.00 0.98
CA LEU A 448 27.97 4.14 2.15
C LEU A 448 29.36 4.37 2.75
N LYS A 449 30.39 4.53 1.92
CA LYS A 449 31.73 4.90 2.39
C LYS A 449 31.68 6.23 3.16
N ARG A 450 31.12 7.29 2.56
CA ARG A 450 31.00 8.61 3.19
C ARG A 450 30.18 8.56 4.49
N TRP A 451 29.09 7.80 4.53
CA TRP A 451 28.27 7.58 5.73
C TRP A 451 29.11 6.97 6.87
N ASN A 452 29.91 5.96 6.56
CA ASN A 452 30.76 5.27 7.52
C ASN A 452 31.93 6.16 8.00
N GLU A 453 32.55 6.94 7.10
CA GLU A 453 33.63 7.89 7.43
C GLU A 453 33.12 9.07 8.28
N ALA A 454 31.90 9.55 8.02
CA ALA A 454 31.24 10.55 8.86
C ALA A 454 30.80 9.97 10.22
N GLY A 455 30.58 8.66 10.31
CA GLY A 455 30.15 7.96 11.53
C GLY A 455 28.76 8.37 12.01
N VAL A 456 27.83 8.62 11.09
CA VAL A 456 26.44 9.01 11.41
C VAL A 456 25.53 7.80 11.60
N ASP A 457 24.57 7.91 12.52
CA ASP A 457 23.53 6.91 12.78
C ASP A 457 22.33 7.07 11.84
N ALA A 458 21.95 8.31 11.54
CA ALA A 458 20.87 8.69 10.62
C ALA A 458 21.09 10.09 10.00
N LEU A 459 20.22 10.46 9.06
CA LEU A 459 20.08 11.84 8.57
C LEU A 459 18.67 12.38 8.81
N ILE A 460 18.53 13.70 9.02
CA ILE A 460 17.25 14.42 9.10
C ILE A 460 17.17 15.41 7.94
N THR A 461 16.08 15.35 7.17
CA THR A 461 15.95 16.13 5.93
C THR A 461 14.50 16.61 5.71
N PRO A 462 14.27 17.65 4.89
CA PRO A 462 12.95 17.93 4.34
C PRO A 462 12.38 16.74 3.57
N VAL A 463 11.06 16.58 3.56
CA VAL A 463 10.36 15.59 2.73
C VAL A 463 10.17 16.12 1.31
N ALA A 464 9.67 17.35 1.19
CA ALA A 464 9.49 18.08 -0.06
C ALA A 464 9.84 19.55 0.19
N PRO A 465 10.12 20.35 -0.85
CA PRO A 465 10.44 21.77 -0.67
C PRO A 465 9.20 22.68 -0.55
N TRP A 466 8.00 22.11 -0.46
CA TRP A 466 6.71 22.81 -0.42
C TRP A 466 5.75 22.22 0.63
N VAL A 467 4.97 23.08 1.29
CA VAL A 467 4.02 22.68 2.36
C VAL A 467 2.69 22.15 1.78
N GLY A 468 2.33 22.58 0.58
CA GLY A 468 1.13 22.14 -0.13
C GLY A 468 1.02 22.76 -1.52
N MET A 469 0.01 22.34 -2.30
CA MET A 469 -0.32 22.92 -3.60
C MET A 469 -1.82 22.88 -3.86
N ARG A 470 -2.35 23.84 -4.63
CA ARG A 470 -3.76 23.84 -5.06
C ARG A 470 -4.06 22.64 -5.99
N PRO A 471 -5.28 22.06 -5.96
CA PRO A 471 -5.73 21.01 -6.87
C PRO A 471 -5.40 21.27 -8.35
N ARG A 472 -4.99 20.22 -9.05
CA ARG A 472 -4.53 20.25 -10.45
C ARG A 472 -3.28 21.12 -10.73
N VAL A 473 -2.64 21.75 -9.75
CA VAL A 473 -1.33 22.43 -9.96
C VAL A 473 -0.29 21.41 -10.39
N TRP A 474 -0.06 20.37 -9.57
CA TRP A 474 0.86 19.29 -9.95
C TRP A 474 0.43 18.64 -11.27
N ALA A 475 -0.86 18.39 -11.50
CA ALA A 475 -1.34 17.83 -12.77
C ALA A 475 -1.07 18.71 -14.03
N LYS A 476 -0.60 19.96 -13.85
CA LYS A 476 -0.19 20.91 -14.90
C LYS A 476 1.33 21.23 -14.90
N SER A 477 2.08 20.89 -13.86
CA SER A 477 3.50 21.24 -13.67
C SER A 477 4.36 19.99 -13.39
N LYS A 478 5.68 20.16 -13.23
CA LYS A 478 6.57 19.09 -12.74
C LYS A 478 7.48 19.64 -11.63
N PRO A 479 6.95 19.83 -10.40
CA PRO A 479 7.74 20.29 -9.26
C PRO A 479 8.76 19.24 -8.81
N HIS A 480 9.73 19.65 -8.01
CA HIS A 480 10.87 18.82 -7.62
C HIS A 480 10.52 17.72 -6.61
N VAL A 481 11.19 16.56 -6.73
CA VAL A 481 11.03 15.39 -5.84
C VAL A 481 12.37 14.83 -5.33
N GLY A 482 13.51 15.48 -5.63
CA GLY A 482 14.85 14.97 -5.30
C GLY A 482 15.05 14.65 -3.82
N TYR A 483 14.45 15.46 -2.94
CA TYR A 483 14.40 15.24 -1.49
C TYR A 483 13.97 13.82 -1.09
N THR A 484 12.97 13.23 -1.76
CA THR A 484 12.54 11.85 -1.47
C THR A 484 13.18 10.82 -2.38
N SER A 485 13.32 11.10 -3.68
CA SER A 485 13.68 10.09 -4.68
C SER A 485 15.15 9.65 -4.63
N HIS A 486 16.05 10.51 -4.15
CA HIS A 486 17.44 10.13 -3.84
C HIS A 486 17.54 8.95 -2.87
N TRP A 487 16.60 8.84 -1.90
CA TRP A 487 16.56 7.70 -0.96
C TRP A 487 15.97 6.42 -1.57
N ASN A 488 15.21 6.51 -2.66
CA ASN A 488 14.85 5.36 -3.48
C ASN A 488 16.03 4.92 -4.37
N TRP A 489 16.81 5.87 -4.89
CA TRP A 489 18.03 5.59 -5.64
C TRP A 489 19.08 4.85 -4.81
N LEU A 490 19.27 5.23 -3.55
CA LEU A 490 20.15 4.53 -2.60
C LEU A 490 19.54 3.26 -1.98
N ASP A 491 18.23 3.07 -2.10
CA ASP A 491 17.42 2.17 -1.27
C ASP A 491 17.69 2.23 0.25
N TYR A 492 17.82 3.45 0.77
CA TYR A 492 17.90 3.67 2.21
C TYR A 492 16.48 3.76 2.77
N ALA A 493 16.28 3.31 4.01
CA ALA A 493 14.98 3.41 4.64
C ALA A 493 14.71 4.84 5.09
N ALA A 494 13.48 5.30 4.92
CA ALA A 494 13.10 6.69 5.15
C ALA A 494 11.73 6.78 5.81
N LEU A 495 11.66 7.39 6.98
CA LEU A 495 10.45 7.60 7.77
C LEU A 495 10.09 9.08 7.77
N THR A 496 8.95 9.44 7.15
CA THR A 496 8.34 10.76 7.37
C THR A 496 7.65 10.80 8.73
N ILE A 497 7.87 11.88 9.48
CA ILE A 497 7.14 12.22 10.70
C ILE A 497 6.62 13.68 10.63
N PRO A 498 5.43 13.99 11.17
CA PRO A 498 5.01 15.38 11.40
C PRO A 498 5.79 15.98 12.59
N VAL A 499 6.13 17.27 12.54
CA VAL A 499 6.90 17.93 13.63
C VAL A 499 6.37 19.31 14.05
N MET A 500 5.67 20.04 13.18
CA MET A 500 5.02 21.30 13.53
C MET A 500 3.84 21.60 12.59
N ARG A 501 3.15 22.73 12.82
CA ARG A 501 2.21 23.33 11.87
C ARG A 501 2.75 24.67 11.38
N ALA A 502 2.37 25.08 10.17
CA ALA A 502 2.75 26.35 9.57
C ALA A 502 1.95 27.54 10.18
N GLU A 503 2.20 27.88 11.44
CA GLU A 503 1.47 28.94 12.16
C GLU A 503 2.01 30.36 11.85
N SER A 504 3.28 30.48 11.47
CA SER A 504 3.94 31.74 11.13
C SER A 504 4.82 31.61 9.89
N ASP A 505 4.80 32.62 9.04
CA ASP A 505 5.69 32.75 7.87
C ASP A 505 7.17 32.85 8.32
N GLY A 506 7.43 33.72 9.31
CA GLY A 506 8.69 33.81 10.06
C GLY A 506 9.72 34.79 9.49
N ALA A 507 10.90 34.88 10.14
CA ALA A 507 12.01 35.69 9.64
C ALA A 507 12.62 35.13 8.34
N SER A 508 12.42 33.84 8.10
CA SER A 508 12.72 33.12 6.86
C SER A 508 11.99 33.69 5.63
N SER A 509 10.83 34.34 5.80
CA SER A 509 10.05 34.90 4.69
C SER A 509 10.74 36.06 4.00
N GLN A 510 11.47 36.91 4.74
CA GLN A 510 12.27 37.97 4.12
C GLN A 510 13.34 37.37 3.21
N GLN A 511 14.06 36.35 3.70
CA GLN A 511 15.04 35.62 2.89
C GLN A 511 14.42 34.85 1.72
N TRP A 512 13.10 34.60 1.74
CA TRP A 512 12.34 34.02 0.64
C TRP A 512 11.93 35.08 -0.38
N THR A 513 11.45 36.26 0.05
CA THR A 513 11.19 37.41 -0.82
C THR A 513 12.45 37.87 -1.56
N ASP A 514 13.61 37.80 -0.90
CA ASP A 514 14.92 38.10 -1.48
C ASP A 514 15.54 36.91 -2.25
N HIS A 515 14.83 35.77 -2.37
CA HIS A 515 15.34 34.58 -3.06
C HIS A 515 15.29 34.75 -4.58
N VAL A 516 16.43 34.52 -5.25
CA VAL A 516 16.51 34.46 -6.72
C VAL A 516 16.52 33.00 -7.14
N PRO A 517 15.49 32.48 -7.82
CA PRO A 517 15.42 31.07 -8.15
C PRO A 517 16.57 30.58 -9.04
N CYS A 518 17.20 29.47 -8.66
CA CYS A 518 18.42 28.99 -9.33
C CYS A 518 18.14 28.14 -10.59
N ASN A 519 16.91 27.64 -10.75
CA ASN A 519 16.43 26.91 -11.93
C ASN A 519 14.90 26.91 -11.99
N LYS A 520 14.33 26.32 -13.06
CA LYS A 520 12.88 26.31 -13.30
C LYS A 520 12.05 25.56 -12.26
N SER A 521 12.57 24.50 -11.63
CA SER A 521 11.84 23.80 -10.56
C SER A 521 11.87 24.59 -9.26
N ASP A 522 12.94 25.34 -9.02
CA ASP A 522 13.05 26.32 -7.92
C ASP A 522 12.13 27.54 -8.15
N GLU A 523 12.04 28.02 -9.39
CA GLU A 523 11.14 29.10 -9.81
C GLU A 523 9.67 28.72 -9.59
N ILE A 524 9.28 27.49 -9.96
CA ILE A 524 7.96 26.93 -9.66
C ILE A 524 7.75 26.84 -8.15
N ASN A 525 8.73 26.39 -7.37
CA ASN A 525 8.58 26.26 -5.92
C ASN A 525 8.40 27.63 -5.21
N TYR A 526 9.11 28.64 -5.71
CA TYR A 526 8.99 30.04 -5.31
C TYR A 526 7.60 30.61 -5.61
N GLN A 527 7.13 30.48 -6.85
CA GLN A 527 5.81 30.96 -7.30
C GLN A 527 4.62 30.23 -6.65
N LEU A 528 4.83 29.06 -6.04
CA LEU A 528 3.81 28.28 -5.35
C LEU A 528 3.66 28.59 -3.85
N TYR A 529 4.47 29.51 -3.29
CA TYR A 529 4.36 29.84 -1.88
C TYR A 529 3.23 30.86 -1.62
N ASP A 530 2.21 30.40 -0.89
CA ASP A 530 1.05 31.17 -0.45
C ASP A 530 0.82 30.85 1.03
N PHE A 531 1.42 31.66 1.92
CA PHE A 531 1.42 31.36 3.35
C PHE A 531 0.00 31.30 3.94
N GLU A 532 -0.90 32.21 3.56
CA GLU A 532 -2.28 32.22 4.08
C GLU A 532 -3.09 30.99 3.64
N GLN A 533 -2.78 30.39 2.48
CA GLN A 533 -3.37 29.11 2.10
C GLN A 533 -2.76 27.90 2.84
N MET A 534 -1.48 27.97 3.20
CA MET A 534 -0.78 26.90 3.93
C MET A 534 -0.85 27.04 5.46
N ARG A 535 -1.41 28.14 5.98
CA ARG A 535 -1.52 28.42 7.42
C ARG A 535 -2.18 27.26 8.17
N GLY A 536 -1.54 26.82 9.25
CA GLY A 536 -2.01 25.70 10.10
C GLY A 536 -1.84 24.30 9.49
N MET A 537 -1.37 24.18 8.24
CA MET A 537 -1.06 22.88 7.64
C MET A 537 0.14 22.22 8.36
N PRO A 538 0.15 20.89 8.48
CA PRO A 538 1.28 20.17 9.08
C PRO A 538 2.54 20.30 8.22
N VAL A 539 3.67 20.32 8.89
CA VAL A 539 5.01 20.28 8.29
C VAL A 539 5.77 19.11 8.90
N GLY A 540 6.36 18.29 8.05
CA GLY A 540 7.08 17.07 8.43
C GLY A 540 8.51 17.03 7.89
N VAL A 541 9.34 16.24 8.56
CA VAL A 541 10.70 15.88 8.13
C VAL A 541 10.77 14.39 7.84
N GLN A 542 11.76 13.94 7.08
CA GLN A 542 12.11 12.52 6.98
C GLN A 542 13.40 12.21 7.75
N ILE A 543 13.36 11.11 8.48
CA ILE A 543 14.50 10.48 9.14
C ILE A 543 14.98 9.34 8.24
N ILE A 544 16.25 9.37 7.86
CA ILE A 544 16.88 8.40 6.96
C ILE A 544 17.72 7.43 7.78
N GLY A 545 17.35 6.14 7.76
CA GLY A 545 18.19 5.07 8.29
C GLY A 545 19.28 4.68 7.29
N GLY A 546 20.50 4.42 7.78
CA GLY A 546 21.59 3.91 6.95
C GLY A 546 21.27 2.55 6.32
N ASN A 547 22.10 2.10 5.36
CA ASN A 547 21.89 0.83 4.66
C ASN A 547 21.63 -0.35 5.63
N ARG A 548 20.61 -1.17 5.34
CA ARG A 548 20.04 -2.26 6.16
C ARG A 548 19.44 -1.88 7.53
N CYS A 549 19.35 -0.59 7.89
CA CYS A 549 18.76 -0.16 9.16
C CYS A 549 17.21 -0.09 9.13
N VAL A 550 16.57 -1.18 8.72
CA VAL A 550 15.23 -1.56 9.24
C VAL A 550 15.31 -3.00 9.74
N LEU A 551 16.08 -3.14 10.81
CA LEU A 551 16.10 -4.30 11.68
C LEU A 551 16.73 -5.56 11.08
N ALA A 552 18.07 -5.57 10.94
CA ALA A 552 18.85 -6.75 10.62
C ALA A 552 19.99 -6.96 11.64
N LYS A 553 19.94 -8.07 12.40
CA LYS A 553 21.14 -8.68 13.02
C LYS A 553 21.67 -9.77 12.09
N GLU A 554 22.87 -9.56 11.54
CA GLU A 554 23.63 -10.67 10.95
C GLU A 554 24.22 -11.51 12.09
N ASN A 555 23.78 -12.76 12.20
CA ASN A 555 24.36 -13.75 13.10
C ASN A 555 25.66 -14.30 12.49
N THR A 556 26.75 -13.57 12.61
CA THR A 556 28.10 -14.03 12.21
C THR A 556 28.92 -14.43 13.43
N MET A 557 29.13 -15.74 13.61
CA MET A 557 30.05 -16.29 14.60
C MET A 557 31.51 -16.15 14.12
N THR A 558 32.07 -14.95 14.15
CA THR A 558 33.50 -14.71 13.87
C THR A 558 34.14 -13.80 14.93
N SER A 559 35.20 -14.29 15.57
CA SER A 559 35.92 -13.59 16.63
C SER A 559 36.94 -12.58 16.06
N SER A 560 36.47 -11.38 15.76
CA SER A 560 37.33 -10.23 15.41
C SER A 560 36.64 -8.91 15.78
N PRO A 561 37.39 -7.80 15.97
CA PRO A 561 36.86 -6.61 16.65
C PRO A 561 35.68 -5.99 15.90
N ALA A 562 34.53 -5.96 16.56
CA ALA A 562 33.26 -5.55 15.96
C ALA A 562 33.26 -4.08 15.51
N SER A 563 32.80 -3.86 14.28
CA SER A 563 32.45 -2.54 13.75
C SER A 563 31.38 -1.86 14.64
N PRO A 564 31.32 -0.51 14.74
CA PRO A 564 30.44 0.18 15.68
C PRO A 564 28.97 -0.24 15.58
N ARG A 565 28.37 -0.54 16.74
CA ARG A 565 26.98 -0.99 16.89
C ARG A 565 26.02 0.14 16.50
N ARG A 566 25.49 0.10 15.28
CA ARG A 566 24.41 1.00 14.82
C ARG A 566 23.18 0.87 15.72
N ARG A 567 22.57 1.99 16.10
CA ARG A 567 21.41 2.08 17.02
C ARG A 567 20.39 3.09 16.50
N HIS A 568 19.13 2.95 16.90
CA HIS A 568 18.03 3.72 16.35
C HIS A 568 17.62 4.93 17.21
N ILE A 569 16.71 5.74 16.67
CA ILE A 569 16.43 7.11 17.15
C ILE A 569 15.00 7.29 17.68
N LEU A 570 14.04 6.45 17.27
CA LEU A 570 12.59 6.64 17.50
C LEU A 570 12.20 7.11 18.91
N SER A 571 12.79 6.50 19.93
CA SER A 571 12.58 6.81 21.35
C SER A 571 12.80 8.27 21.81
N SER A 572 13.56 9.09 21.08
CA SER A 572 14.00 10.42 21.54
C SER A 572 13.23 11.57 20.90
N VAL A 573 12.15 11.28 20.18
CA VAL A 573 11.30 12.27 19.49
C VAL A 573 9.84 12.13 19.91
N ASN A 574 9.58 11.94 21.22
CA ASN A 574 8.24 11.79 21.78
C ASN A 574 7.87 13.02 22.65
N PRO A 575 7.20 14.04 22.10
CA PRO A 575 6.81 15.24 22.83
C PRO A 575 5.50 15.02 23.62
N GLY A 576 5.56 14.18 24.66
CA GLY A 576 4.40 13.89 25.50
C GLY A 576 4.74 12.99 26.68
N ASP A 577 5.03 13.61 27.83
CA ASP A 577 4.92 13.03 29.19
C ASP A 577 5.10 14.14 30.26
N SER A 578 4.36 15.25 30.11
CA SER A 578 4.26 16.29 31.15
C SER A 578 3.24 15.88 32.21
N HIS A 579 3.58 14.91 33.05
CA HIS A 579 2.70 14.43 34.12
C HIS A 579 2.46 15.52 35.18
N GLU A 580 1.22 16.04 35.24
CA GLU A 580 0.74 16.77 36.41
C GLU A 580 0.55 15.83 37.61
N ASN A 581 0.89 16.31 38.81
CA ASN A 581 0.81 15.51 40.02
C ASN A 581 -0.64 15.37 40.53
N THR A 582 -1.09 14.15 40.79
CA THR A 582 -2.06 13.85 41.86
C THR A 582 -1.77 12.48 42.50
N PRO A 583 -1.90 12.31 43.83
CA PRO A 583 -1.26 11.21 44.55
C PRO A 583 -2.12 9.96 44.78
N GLU A 584 -1.47 8.79 44.86
CA GLU A 584 -2.10 7.53 45.28
C GLU A 584 -2.37 7.45 46.81
N PRO A 585 -3.39 6.69 47.24
CA PRO A 585 -3.70 6.48 48.66
C PRO A 585 -2.89 5.34 49.30
N THR A 586 -2.01 5.66 50.24
CA THR A 586 -1.21 4.66 50.97
C THR A 586 -2.00 3.90 52.03
N LYS A 587 -1.71 2.60 52.19
CA LYS A 587 -2.31 1.75 53.24
C LYS A 587 -1.58 1.91 54.58
N ARG A 588 -2.36 2.00 55.66
CA ARG A 588 -1.92 2.24 57.05
C ARG A 588 -0.90 1.21 57.56
N LYS A 589 0.08 1.71 58.33
CA LYS A 589 0.34 1.28 59.73
C LYS A 589 1.03 2.40 60.53
N SER A 590 0.83 2.40 61.84
CA SER A 590 1.24 3.42 62.83
C SER A 590 1.34 2.72 64.21
N PRO A 591 1.70 3.36 65.35
CA PRO A 591 2.14 4.75 65.58
C PRO A 591 3.49 4.80 66.38
N PRO A 592 3.73 5.60 67.46
CA PRO A 592 4.42 6.90 67.32
C PRO A 592 5.56 7.17 68.35
N ALA A 593 6.34 8.24 68.11
CA ALA A 593 6.84 9.18 69.14
C ALA A 593 7.31 10.50 68.48
N PRO A 594 7.29 11.68 69.14
CA PRO A 594 7.41 12.99 68.48
C PRO A 594 8.57 13.88 68.99
N THR A 595 8.56 15.16 68.57
CA THR A 595 9.44 16.31 68.94
C THR A 595 10.82 16.34 68.26
N ASP A 596 11.38 17.50 67.88
CA ASP A 596 10.92 18.90 68.03
C ASP A 596 11.34 19.84 66.87
N ALA A 597 11.05 21.13 67.01
CA ALA A 597 11.49 22.26 66.17
C ALA A 597 13.04 22.37 66.04
N GLY A 598 13.64 23.14 65.12
CA GLY A 598 13.11 24.07 64.09
C GLY A 598 14.11 25.22 63.84
N ALA A 599 13.65 26.33 63.26
CA ALA A 599 14.35 27.59 63.03
C ALA A 599 15.48 27.64 61.95
N GLU A 600 15.72 28.86 61.45
CA GLU A 600 16.44 29.18 60.22
C GLU A 600 17.85 29.78 60.47
N ALA A 601 18.64 29.82 59.39
CA ALA A 601 19.66 30.84 59.06
C ALA A 601 20.78 31.22 60.06
N GLN A 602 22.03 31.05 59.62
CA GLN A 602 22.93 32.17 59.21
C GLN A 602 24.23 31.63 58.58
N ALA A 603 25.06 32.50 57.99
CA ALA A 603 26.25 32.12 57.22
C ALA A 603 27.46 33.06 57.42
N GLN A 604 28.64 32.45 57.63
CA GLN A 604 30.02 32.96 57.44
C GLN A 604 30.95 31.72 57.61
N ALA A 605 31.83 31.37 56.67
CA ALA A 605 33.16 31.96 56.37
C ALA A 605 34.19 31.63 57.48
N GLU A 606 35.38 31.04 57.27
CA GLU A 606 36.22 30.67 56.09
C GLU A 606 37.19 29.48 56.47
N PRO A 607 38.33 29.18 55.78
CA PRO A 607 38.72 29.18 54.35
C PRO A 607 39.25 27.78 53.90
N GLY A 608 39.77 27.64 52.66
CA GLY A 608 40.48 26.42 52.22
C GLY A 608 41.09 26.44 50.81
N ASP A 609 42.20 27.19 50.64
CA ASP A 609 43.28 27.10 49.63
C ASP A 609 43.02 26.70 48.16
N GLY A 610 43.51 27.55 47.24
CA GLY A 610 43.54 27.31 45.80
C GLY A 610 44.93 27.35 45.16
N GLU A 611 45.21 26.30 44.37
CA GLU A 611 46.08 26.25 43.17
C GLU A 611 47.60 26.55 43.17
N ASN A 612 48.28 25.73 42.33
CA ASN A 612 49.46 26.00 41.50
C ASN A 612 50.85 26.23 42.11
N LEU A 613 51.80 25.37 41.67
CA LEU A 613 52.90 25.80 40.77
C LEU A 613 53.61 24.58 40.11
N ARG A 614 54.07 24.73 38.87
CA ARG A 614 55.02 23.82 38.16
C ARG A 614 56.37 24.54 38.02
N PRO A 615 57.55 23.85 37.92
CA PRO A 615 58.06 23.50 36.56
C PRO A 615 59.10 22.34 36.43
N ARG A 616 59.40 22.02 35.15
CA ARG A 616 60.69 21.54 34.56
C ARG A 616 61.20 20.08 34.73
N SER A 617 61.12 19.34 33.60
CA SER A 617 62.21 18.60 32.90
C SER A 617 62.95 17.42 33.59
N SER A 618 63.56 16.43 32.90
CA SER A 618 64.04 16.40 31.51
C SER A 618 64.26 14.97 30.95
N ARG A 619 64.40 14.87 29.60
CA ARG A 619 65.20 13.88 28.82
C ARG A 619 65.13 12.37 29.16
N PHE A 620 64.79 11.57 28.14
CA PHE A 620 65.83 10.80 27.42
C PHE A 620 65.48 10.64 25.93
N ARG A 621 66.45 10.19 25.12
CA ARG A 621 66.39 10.21 23.64
C ARG A 621 67.40 9.22 23.06
N LEU A 622 67.00 8.38 22.10
CA LEU A 622 67.94 7.65 21.25
C LEU A 622 67.73 7.98 19.75
N LYS A 623 68.69 8.73 19.23
CA LYS A 623 69.03 8.96 17.83
C LYS A 623 69.91 7.79 17.34
N SER A 624 70.18 7.50 16.07
CA SER A 624 69.67 7.80 14.71
C SER A 624 70.80 7.43 13.71
N LYS A 625 70.66 7.74 12.40
CA LYS A 625 71.71 7.78 11.33
C LYS A 625 71.81 6.51 10.44
N HIS A 626 72.15 6.60 9.14
CA HIS A 626 72.29 7.79 8.26
C HIS A 626 72.00 7.46 6.77
N SER A 627 71.28 8.38 6.12
CA SER A 627 71.45 8.88 4.74
C SER A 627 72.41 8.22 3.74
N LYS A 628 71.99 8.20 2.47
CA LYS A 628 72.68 8.94 1.38
C LYS A 628 71.77 9.20 0.18
N SER A 629 72.26 9.97 -0.79
CA SER A 629 71.50 10.55 -1.91
C SER A 629 72.10 10.19 -3.28
N SER A 630 71.30 10.48 -4.32
CA SER A 630 71.71 10.87 -5.70
C SER A 630 71.90 9.81 -6.80
N ARG A 631 71.55 10.27 -8.01
CA ARG A 631 72.10 9.96 -9.35
C ARG A 631 71.95 8.55 -9.97
N SER A 632 70.96 8.46 -10.87
CA SER A 632 71.11 8.19 -12.31
C SER A 632 72.21 7.24 -12.83
N HIS A 633 71.80 6.15 -13.51
CA HIS A 633 72.21 5.71 -14.86
C HIS A 633 71.15 4.66 -15.31
N ARG A 634 70.58 4.57 -16.53
CA ARG A 634 70.99 4.83 -17.94
C ARG A 634 71.85 3.73 -18.58
N HIS A 635 71.17 2.72 -19.14
CA HIS A 635 71.52 1.94 -20.34
C HIS A 635 70.21 1.79 -21.15
N ARG A 636 70.09 2.00 -22.47
CA ARG A 636 70.97 1.83 -23.65
C ARG A 636 71.22 0.38 -24.05
N ASP A 637 71.07 -0.05 -25.32
CA ASP A 637 70.52 0.58 -26.55
C ASP A 637 70.22 -0.52 -27.60
N ARG A 638 69.32 -0.24 -28.56
CA ARG A 638 69.27 -0.67 -29.99
C ARG A 638 67.88 -0.31 -30.55
N GLU A 639 67.68 0.63 -31.49
CA GLU A 639 68.17 0.70 -32.90
C GLU A 639 67.67 -0.48 -33.75
N ARG A 640 67.04 -0.33 -34.95
CA ARG A 640 66.88 0.76 -35.95
C ARG A 640 65.47 0.68 -36.61
N GLY A 641 64.93 1.59 -37.43
CA GLY A 641 65.32 2.96 -37.86
C GLY A 641 64.73 3.35 -39.25
N HIS A 642 64.28 4.62 -39.42
CA HIS A 642 63.75 5.32 -40.63
C HIS A 642 62.45 4.76 -41.29
N ASP A 643 61.42 5.53 -41.72
CA ASP A 643 61.24 6.86 -42.39
C ASP A 643 61.64 6.92 -43.89
N PRO A 644 60.97 7.72 -44.76
CA PRO A 644 59.57 8.20 -44.76
C PRO A 644 58.92 8.19 -46.20
N ASP A 645 58.00 9.13 -46.50
CA ASP A 645 57.55 9.63 -47.82
C ASP A 645 56.62 8.76 -48.72
N ALA A 646 55.72 9.30 -49.56
CA ALA A 646 55.09 10.63 -49.68
C ALA A 646 53.85 10.63 -50.63
N ALA A 647 52.96 11.65 -50.51
CA ALA A 647 52.05 12.23 -51.55
C ALA A 647 51.02 11.29 -52.26
N ASP A 648 49.97 11.74 -52.98
CA ASP A 648 49.32 13.06 -53.17
C ASP A 648 47.82 12.87 -53.57
N ASN A 649 47.12 13.97 -53.94
CA ASN A 649 45.84 14.16 -54.69
C ASN A 649 45.16 12.93 -55.38
N ASP A 650 43.83 12.87 -55.61
CA ASP A 650 43.00 13.89 -56.30
C ASP A 650 41.46 13.63 -56.19
N GLU A 651 40.64 14.50 -56.80
CA GLU A 651 39.16 14.48 -56.79
C GLU A 651 38.51 13.36 -57.66
N SER A 652 37.24 12.99 -57.36
CA SER A 652 36.09 13.43 -58.19
C SER A 652 34.78 12.63 -58.01
N ARG A 653 33.69 13.22 -58.57
CA ARG A 653 32.26 12.89 -58.46
C ARG A 653 31.85 11.57 -59.17
N SER A 654 30.78 10.93 -58.69
CA SER A 654 29.49 10.95 -59.40
C SER A 654 28.29 10.62 -58.49
N GLU A 655 27.10 11.05 -58.91
CA GLU A 655 25.82 10.54 -58.39
C GLU A 655 25.41 9.25 -59.11
N HIS A 656 24.37 8.55 -58.62
CA HIS A 656 23.12 8.39 -59.39
C HIS A 656 21.96 7.79 -58.56
N ARG A 657 20.73 7.96 -59.05
CA ARG A 657 19.46 7.47 -58.48
C ARG A 657 18.64 6.74 -59.56
N HIS A 658 17.59 6.05 -59.09
CA HIS A 658 16.43 5.52 -59.85
C HIS A 658 16.62 4.20 -60.63
N SER A 659 15.57 3.40 -60.90
CA SER A 659 14.34 3.11 -60.12
C SER A 659 13.51 2.00 -60.80
N ARG A 660 12.64 1.31 -60.04
CA ARG A 660 11.48 0.50 -60.53
C ARG A 660 11.93 -0.76 -61.32
N ARG A 661 11.16 -1.85 -61.48
CA ARG A 661 9.73 -2.23 -61.28
C ARG A 661 9.72 -3.77 -60.92
N HIS A 662 8.65 -4.56 -60.76
CA HIS A 662 7.22 -4.41 -61.04
C HIS A 662 6.30 -5.31 -60.12
N HIS A 663 5.21 -5.84 -60.69
CA HIS A 663 4.12 -6.69 -60.19
C HIS A 663 4.34 -8.20 -60.53
N HIS A 664 3.54 -9.23 -60.14
CA HIS A 664 2.23 -9.36 -59.43
C HIS A 664 1.96 -10.83 -58.92
N HIS A 665 0.89 -10.99 -58.13
CA HIS A 665 0.00 -12.17 -57.90
C HIS A 665 0.35 -13.41 -57.02
N HIS A 666 -0.67 -13.76 -56.23
CA HIS A 666 -1.10 -14.98 -55.51
C HIS A 666 -0.31 -16.31 -55.59
N SER A 667 -0.17 -17.02 -54.46
CA SER A 667 -1.14 -18.09 -54.04
C SER A 667 -0.73 -18.82 -52.74
N SER A 668 -1.64 -19.63 -52.21
CA SER A 668 -1.64 -20.29 -50.90
C SER A 668 -0.62 -21.43 -50.68
N SER A 669 -0.26 -21.68 -49.40
CA SER A 669 -0.52 -22.94 -48.66
C SER A 669 0.61 -23.54 -47.79
N ARG A 670 0.16 -24.08 -46.64
CA ARG A 670 0.65 -25.27 -45.88
C ARG A 670 2.12 -25.40 -45.42
N ARG A 671 2.24 -25.41 -44.08
CA ARG A 671 3.31 -26.00 -43.24
C ARG A 671 4.06 -27.18 -43.87
N HIS A 672 5.39 -27.18 -43.75
CA HIS A 672 6.19 -28.41 -43.58
C HIS A 672 7.29 -28.24 -42.52
N ARG A 673 7.48 -29.26 -41.67
CA ARG A 673 8.55 -29.32 -40.67
C ARG A 673 9.90 -29.62 -41.34
N ARG A 674 10.98 -28.92 -40.96
CA ARG A 674 12.36 -29.41 -41.19
C ARG A 674 12.75 -30.38 -40.08
N ARG A 675 13.49 -31.44 -40.44
CA ARG A 675 14.12 -32.39 -39.50
C ARG A 675 15.53 -31.90 -39.13
N SER A 676 15.95 -32.17 -37.90
CA SER A 676 17.36 -32.07 -37.47
C SER A 676 18.20 -33.22 -38.04
N ARG A 677 19.52 -33.06 -38.05
CA ARG A 677 20.49 -34.15 -38.31
C ARG A 677 20.63 -35.02 -37.07
N SER A 678 20.86 -36.32 -37.26
CA SER A 678 21.19 -37.27 -36.19
C SER A 678 22.62 -37.07 -35.67
N PRO A 679 22.89 -37.28 -34.36
CA PRO A 679 24.25 -37.40 -33.84
C PRO A 679 24.92 -38.73 -34.23
N THR A 680 26.26 -38.75 -34.21
CA THR A 680 27.08 -39.97 -34.29
C THR A 680 26.96 -40.78 -32.98
N PRO A 681 26.97 -42.13 -33.01
CA PRO A 681 27.01 -42.93 -31.78
C PRO A 681 28.31 -42.74 -30.98
N PRO A 682 28.30 -42.86 -29.63
CA PRO A 682 29.50 -42.80 -28.80
C PRO A 682 30.45 -43.98 -28.99
N ASN A 683 31.72 -43.81 -28.59
CA ASN A 683 32.73 -44.86 -28.56
C ASN A 683 32.47 -45.84 -27.39
N PRO A 684 32.30 -47.16 -27.63
CA PRO A 684 31.98 -48.12 -26.57
C PRO A 684 33.13 -48.47 -25.62
N TYR A 685 34.31 -47.86 -25.79
CA TYR A 685 35.50 -48.09 -24.96
C TYR A 685 35.92 -46.89 -24.09
N GLU A 686 35.17 -45.79 -24.10
CA GLU A 686 35.34 -44.71 -23.12
C GLU A 686 34.45 -44.99 -21.89
N PRO A 687 34.97 -44.87 -20.65
CA PRO A 687 34.14 -44.96 -19.45
C PRO A 687 33.14 -43.81 -19.46
N GLN A 688 31.89 -44.09 -19.09
CA GLN A 688 30.85 -43.07 -19.05
C GLN A 688 31.21 -41.99 -18.02
N ALA A 689 31.14 -40.73 -18.44
CA ALA A 689 31.26 -39.61 -17.52
C ALA A 689 30.14 -39.70 -16.46
N LEU A 690 30.53 -39.71 -15.19
CA LEU A 690 29.59 -39.75 -14.08
C LEU A 690 28.69 -38.50 -14.09
N ASP A 691 27.45 -38.69 -13.65
CA ASP A 691 26.52 -37.59 -13.39
C ASP A 691 27.14 -36.60 -12.38
N PRO A 692 27.02 -35.26 -12.55
CA PRO A 692 27.74 -34.31 -11.70
C PRO A 692 27.44 -34.44 -10.21
N ASP A 693 26.20 -34.77 -9.83
CA ASP A 693 25.83 -35.00 -8.43
C ASP A 693 26.42 -36.33 -7.92
N ALA A 694 26.55 -37.35 -8.77
CA ALA A 694 27.24 -38.59 -8.43
C ALA A 694 28.75 -38.37 -8.24
N ALA A 695 29.41 -37.68 -9.17
CA ALA A 695 30.84 -37.34 -9.08
C ALA A 695 31.16 -36.48 -7.84
N PHE A 696 30.31 -35.50 -7.53
CA PHE A 696 30.42 -34.70 -6.31
C PHE A 696 30.26 -35.57 -5.04
N ARG A 697 29.31 -36.51 -5.04
CA ARG A 697 29.10 -37.43 -3.91
C ARG A 697 30.26 -38.41 -3.72
N GLU A 698 30.85 -38.95 -4.79
CA GLU A 698 32.02 -39.83 -4.65
C GLU A 698 33.23 -39.05 -4.15
N SER A 699 33.50 -37.86 -4.69
CA SER A 699 34.55 -36.97 -4.16
C SER A 699 34.34 -36.58 -2.69
N LEU A 700 33.08 -36.42 -2.23
CA LEU A 700 32.75 -36.20 -0.83
C LEU A 700 32.98 -37.45 0.04
N PHE A 701 32.74 -38.66 -0.48
CA PHE A 701 33.01 -39.88 0.28
C PHE A 701 34.50 -40.20 0.40
N ASP A 702 35.29 -39.98 -0.66
CA ASP A 702 36.75 -40.13 -0.60
C ASP A 702 37.36 -39.12 0.41
N ALA A 703 36.91 -37.86 0.37
CA ALA A 703 37.29 -36.83 1.33
C ALA A 703 36.73 -37.05 2.76
N MET A 704 35.94 -38.09 3.00
CA MET A 704 35.48 -38.54 4.32
C MET A 704 36.13 -39.85 4.80
N ALA A 705 36.91 -40.52 3.95
CA ALA A 705 37.75 -41.66 4.31
C ALA A 705 39.16 -41.24 4.78
N ASP A 706 39.60 -40.04 4.40
CA ASP A 706 40.84 -39.41 4.85
C ASP A 706 40.59 -38.45 6.03
N ASP A 707 41.38 -38.58 7.10
CA ASP A 707 41.32 -37.70 8.27
C ASP A 707 41.68 -36.23 7.92
N GLU A 708 42.60 -35.99 6.98
CA GLU A 708 42.91 -34.62 6.52
C GLU A 708 41.75 -34.03 5.69
N GLY A 709 41.11 -34.85 4.85
CA GLY A 709 39.89 -34.49 4.11
C GLY A 709 38.72 -34.15 5.03
N ALA A 710 38.49 -34.95 6.07
CA ALA A 710 37.44 -34.71 7.06
C ALA A 710 37.69 -33.42 7.86
N ALA A 711 38.95 -33.15 8.24
CA ALA A 711 39.35 -31.91 8.90
C ALA A 711 39.13 -30.68 7.99
N TYR A 712 39.47 -30.78 6.70
CA TYR A 712 39.21 -29.72 5.72
C TYR A 712 37.70 -29.44 5.58
N TRP A 713 36.86 -30.47 5.46
CA TRP A 713 35.41 -30.30 5.38
C TRP A 713 34.79 -29.66 6.64
N GLN A 714 35.25 -30.05 7.84
CA GLN A 714 34.85 -29.35 9.08
C GLN A 714 35.28 -27.88 9.07
N GLY A 715 36.48 -27.57 8.57
CA GLY A 715 37.01 -26.21 8.47
C GLY A 715 36.24 -25.30 7.50
N VAL A 716 35.76 -25.83 6.37
CA VAL A 716 35.03 -25.05 5.36
C VAL A 716 33.54 -24.87 5.70
N TYR A 717 32.89 -25.88 6.28
CA TYR A 717 31.43 -25.89 6.47
C TYR A 717 30.97 -25.86 7.93
N GLY A 718 31.88 -25.93 8.91
CA GLY A 718 31.59 -25.67 10.33
C GLY A 718 30.71 -26.70 11.04
N GLN A 719 30.46 -27.87 10.43
CA GLN A 719 29.69 -28.96 11.03
C GLN A 719 30.60 -30.15 11.36
N PRO A 720 30.59 -30.67 12.61
CA PRO A 720 31.41 -31.81 12.99
C PRO A 720 30.91 -33.09 12.31
N ILE A 721 31.74 -33.69 11.46
CA ILE A 721 31.48 -34.97 10.81
C ILE A 721 31.71 -36.09 11.82
N HIS A 722 30.74 -37.00 11.95
CA HIS A 722 30.87 -38.17 12.84
C HIS A 722 31.79 -39.23 12.23
N VAL A 723 32.98 -39.39 12.80
CA VAL A 723 33.85 -40.56 12.59
C VAL A 723 33.25 -41.76 13.33
N TYR A 724 33.27 -42.95 12.71
CA TYR A 724 32.82 -44.20 13.31
C TYR A 724 34.05 -45.02 13.76
N SER A 725 33.89 -45.97 14.69
CA SER A 725 35.02 -46.83 15.06
C SER A 725 35.44 -47.69 13.87
N ASN A 726 36.74 -47.74 13.59
CA ASN A 726 37.30 -48.58 12.53
C ASN A 726 37.62 -50.02 12.99
N GLU A 727 37.21 -50.39 14.21
CA GLU A 727 37.53 -51.68 14.84
C GLU A 727 36.28 -52.58 14.90
N ARG A 728 36.42 -53.83 14.42
CA ARG A 728 35.40 -54.89 14.45
C ARG A 728 35.92 -56.12 15.21
N PRO A 729 35.07 -56.87 15.92
CA PRO A 729 35.46 -58.18 16.45
C PRO A 729 35.62 -59.18 15.30
N GLY A 730 36.81 -59.78 15.20
CA GLY A 730 37.11 -60.89 14.29
C GLY A 730 36.54 -62.23 14.78
N PRO A 731 36.68 -63.32 14.00
CA PRO A 731 36.01 -64.60 14.27
C PRO A 731 36.35 -65.25 15.61
N GLU A 732 37.55 -65.00 16.15
CA GLU A 732 38.02 -65.53 17.44
C GLU A 732 37.87 -64.54 18.61
N GLY A 733 37.31 -63.34 18.35
CA GLY A 733 37.00 -62.33 19.37
C GLY A 733 38.05 -61.22 19.57
N GLU A 734 39.19 -61.28 18.88
CA GLU A 734 40.15 -60.16 18.83
C GLU A 734 39.64 -59.01 17.95
N LEU A 735 40.11 -57.77 18.20
CA LEU A 735 39.68 -56.59 17.44
C LEU A 735 40.54 -56.39 16.19
N GLU A 736 39.96 -56.61 15.02
CA GLU A 736 40.55 -56.29 13.72
C GLU A 736 40.16 -54.88 13.29
N ARG A 737 41.06 -54.18 12.60
CA ARG A 737 40.69 -52.95 11.88
C ARG A 737 40.09 -53.31 10.52
N MET A 738 39.00 -52.64 10.16
CA MET A 738 38.47 -52.75 8.80
C MET A 738 39.43 -52.08 7.82
N THR A 739 39.50 -52.60 6.60
CA THR A 739 40.21 -51.92 5.49
C THR A 739 39.43 -50.66 5.07
N ASP A 740 40.12 -49.70 4.47
CA ASP A 740 39.52 -48.40 4.11
C ASP A 740 38.28 -48.56 3.21
N GLU A 741 38.30 -49.55 2.30
CA GLU A 741 37.17 -49.87 1.44
C GLU A 741 35.98 -50.45 2.23
N GLU A 742 36.22 -51.37 3.18
CA GLU A 742 35.19 -51.92 4.07
C GLU A 742 34.61 -50.85 5.02
N TYR A 743 35.44 -49.97 5.57
CA TYR A 743 35.03 -48.84 6.40
C TYR A 743 34.15 -47.87 5.60
N SER A 744 34.52 -47.55 4.35
CA SER A 744 33.72 -46.71 3.46
C SER A 744 32.32 -47.29 3.22
N GLN A 745 32.21 -48.61 3.06
CA GLN A 745 30.92 -49.31 2.87
C GLN A 745 30.09 -49.30 4.16
N HIS A 746 30.72 -49.53 5.32
CA HIS A 746 30.05 -49.44 6.63
C HIS A 746 29.46 -48.04 6.89
N VAL A 747 30.24 -46.99 6.65
CA VAL A 747 29.81 -45.59 6.79
C VAL A 747 28.69 -45.27 5.80
N ARG A 748 28.80 -45.69 4.52
CA ARG A 748 27.73 -45.54 3.51
C ARG A 748 26.43 -46.19 3.96
N GLN A 749 26.47 -47.40 4.53
CA GLN A 749 25.27 -48.08 5.05
C GLN A 749 24.65 -47.32 6.25
N LYS A 750 25.45 -46.94 7.26
CA LYS A 750 24.93 -46.25 8.46
C LYS A 750 24.36 -44.86 8.17
N MET A 751 24.95 -44.16 7.20
CA MET A 751 24.43 -42.89 6.68
C MET A 751 23.10 -43.09 5.94
N TRP A 752 22.97 -44.15 5.15
CA TRP A 752 21.72 -44.50 4.46
C TRP A 752 20.60 -44.85 5.45
N GLU A 753 20.85 -45.68 6.45
CA GLU A 753 19.88 -46.06 7.49
C GLU A 753 19.29 -44.82 8.20
N LYS A 754 20.16 -43.91 8.70
CA LYS A 754 19.71 -42.66 9.35
C LYS A 754 18.93 -41.73 8.41
N THR A 755 19.42 -41.51 7.19
CA THR A 755 18.77 -40.58 6.26
C THR A 755 17.46 -41.12 5.71
N HIS A 756 17.35 -42.43 5.47
CA HIS A 756 16.12 -43.05 4.97
C HIS A 756 15.00 -43.01 6.02
N GLN A 757 15.31 -43.23 7.30
CA GLN A 757 14.34 -43.09 8.39
C GLN A 757 13.79 -41.66 8.49
N GLY A 758 14.67 -40.65 8.57
CA GLY A 758 14.23 -39.25 8.65
C GLY A 758 13.42 -38.79 7.43
N LEU A 759 13.72 -39.31 6.24
CA LEU A 759 12.99 -38.99 5.01
C LEU A 759 11.60 -39.67 4.96
N LEU A 760 11.46 -40.86 5.56
CA LEU A 760 10.16 -41.52 5.76
C LEU A 760 9.30 -40.77 6.80
N GLU A 761 9.88 -40.31 7.91
CA GLU A 761 9.19 -39.52 8.94
C GLU A 761 8.73 -38.14 8.41
N GLU A 762 9.61 -37.43 7.69
CA GLU A 762 9.29 -36.18 6.98
C GLU A 762 8.17 -36.38 5.94
N ARG A 763 8.19 -37.51 5.21
CA ARG A 763 7.14 -37.86 4.24
C ARG A 763 5.81 -38.17 4.92
N ALA A 764 5.81 -38.94 6.00
CA ALA A 764 4.60 -39.26 6.78
C ALA A 764 3.97 -37.96 7.32
N ARG A 765 4.77 -37.09 7.95
CA ARG A 765 4.36 -35.77 8.44
C ARG A 765 3.77 -34.89 7.33
N ARG A 766 4.36 -34.88 6.13
CA ARG A 766 3.81 -34.17 4.95
C ARG A 766 2.48 -34.75 4.48
N GLU A 767 2.33 -36.08 4.50
CA GLU A 767 1.07 -36.73 4.12
C GLU A 767 -0.04 -36.51 5.17
N GLU A 768 0.28 -36.49 6.47
CA GLU A 768 -0.65 -36.12 7.53
C GLU A 768 -1.08 -34.65 7.46
N ALA A 769 -0.13 -33.72 7.30
CA ALA A 769 -0.44 -32.30 7.08
C ALA A 769 -1.35 -32.10 5.85
N ARG A 770 -1.12 -32.87 4.78
CA ARG A 770 -1.94 -32.84 3.56
C ARG A 770 -3.32 -33.52 3.73
N LYS A 771 -3.46 -34.51 4.62
CA LYS A 771 -4.77 -35.06 5.03
C LYS A 771 -5.54 -34.02 5.85
N ARG A 772 -4.92 -33.48 6.89
CA ARG A 772 -5.50 -32.47 7.78
C ARG A 772 -5.97 -31.22 7.01
N LYS A 773 -5.13 -30.65 6.12
CA LYS A 773 -5.53 -29.52 5.28
C LYS A 773 -6.74 -29.86 4.39
N LYS A 774 -6.81 -31.06 3.80
CA LYS A 774 -7.98 -31.52 3.01
C LYS A 774 -9.24 -31.71 3.86
N GLU A 775 -9.12 -31.97 5.16
CA GLU A 775 -10.25 -32.08 6.07
C GLU A 775 -10.73 -30.71 6.54
N GLU A 776 -9.80 -29.80 6.87
CA GLU A 776 -10.08 -28.38 7.14
C GLU A 776 -10.73 -27.70 5.91
N GLU A 777 -10.25 -27.97 4.69
CA GLU A 777 -10.89 -27.52 3.43
C GLU A 777 -12.31 -28.09 3.22
N LYS A 778 -12.55 -29.37 3.57
CA LYS A 778 -13.90 -29.96 3.52
C LYS A 778 -14.84 -29.34 4.55
N VAL A 779 -14.36 -29.11 5.77
CA VAL A 779 -15.13 -28.49 6.86
C VAL A 779 -15.48 -27.05 6.52
N ASN A 780 -14.50 -26.26 6.05
CA ASN A 780 -14.73 -24.87 5.64
C ASN A 780 -15.68 -24.78 4.46
N ARG A 781 -15.55 -25.63 3.42
CA ARG A 781 -16.50 -25.65 2.31
C ARG A 781 -17.92 -26.01 2.77
N LYS A 782 -18.07 -27.02 3.64
CA LYS A 782 -19.38 -27.37 4.21
C LYS A 782 -19.98 -26.23 5.04
N LEU A 783 -19.16 -25.56 5.86
CA LEU A 783 -19.58 -24.39 6.65
C LEU A 783 -20.07 -23.26 5.72
N GLN A 784 -19.39 -23.02 4.60
CA GLN A 784 -19.79 -22.06 3.59
C GLN A 784 -21.10 -22.47 2.89
N GLU A 785 -21.23 -23.72 2.43
CA GLU A 785 -22.46 -24.27 1.83
C GLU A 785 -23.67 -24.16 2.78
N ASP A 786 -23.50 -24.46 4.07
CA ASP A 786 -24.56 -24.34 5.09
C ASP A 786 -24.84 -22.87 5.46
N MET A 787 -23.85 -21.97 5.43
CA MET A 787 -24.04 -20.52 5.60
C MET A 787 -24.82 -19.91 4.42
N GLU A 788 -24.46 -20.22 3.17
CA GLU A 788 -25.17 -19.76 1.97
C GLU A 788 -26.61 -20.29 1.95
N ARG A 789 -26.82 -21.56 2.33
CA ARG A 789 -28.14 -22.17 2.52
C ARG A 789 -28.96 -21.47 3.62
N SER A 790 -28.31 -21.02 4.71
CA SER A 790 -28.94 -20.27 5.80
C SER A 790 -29.33 -18.85 5.37
N LEU A 791 -28.43 -18.15 4.67
CA LEU A 791 -28.67 -16.81 4.10
C LEU A 791 -29.82 -16.82 3.10
N ARG A 792 -29.84 -17.78 2.17
CA ARG A 792 -30.93 -17.96 1.21
C ARG A 792 -32.28 -18.19 1.90
N ARG A 793 -32.34 -19.10 2.89
CA ARG A 793 -33.52 -19.30 3.75
C ARG A 793 -33.89 -18.06 4.57
N GLY A 794 -32.94 -17.15 4.82
CA GLY A 794 -33.16 -15.86 5.48
C GLY A 794 -33.79 -14.84 4.52
N GLU A 795 -33.30 -14.74 3.30
CA GLU A 795 -33.87 -13.90 2.24
C GLU A 795 -35.28 -14.33 1.84
N GLU A 796 -35.51 -15.63 1.66
CA GLU A 796 -36.83 -16.20 1.34
C GLU A 796 -37.85 -15.82 2.44
N ARG A 797 -37.46 -15.92 3.72
CA ARG A 797 -38.28 -15.47 4.85
C ARG A 797 -38.45 -13.93 4.92
N ARG A 798 -37.47 -13.13 4.51
CA ARG A 798 -37.59 -11.66 4.43
C ARG A 798 -38.54 -11.21 3.31
N LYS A 799 -38.36 -11.76 2.11
CA LYS A 799 -39.22 -11.49 0.93
C LYS A 799 -40.67 -11.87 1.24
N LYS A 800 -40.90 -13.02 1.87
CA LYS A 800 -42.23 -13.47 2.32
C LYS A 800 -42.86 -12.52 3.35
N ARG A 801 -42.12 -12.07 4.37
CA ARG A 801 -42.62 -11.08 5.33
C ARG A 801 -42.96 -9.73 4.69
N ALA A 802 -42.19 -9.28 3.70
CA ALA A 802 -42.50 -8.05 2.97
C ALA A 802 -43.83 -8.13 2.21
N TRP A 803 -44.11 -9.26 1.54
CA TRP A 803 -45.39 -9.47 0.85
C TRP A 803 -46.60 -9.55 1.81
N VAL A 804 -46.43 -10.16 2.99
CA VAL A 804 -47.48 -10.15 4.03
C VAL A 804 -47.74 -8.72 4.51
N GLN A 805 -46.70 -7.93 4.79
CA GLN A 805 -46.88 -6.54 5.23
C GLN A 805 -47.56 -5.69 4.16
N LEU A 806 -47.16 -5.81 2.89
CA LEU A 806 -47.80 -5.11 1.77
C LEU A 806 -49.29 -5.50 1.61
N TRP A 807 -49.65 -6.75 1.92
CA TRP A 807 -51.05 -7.19 1.90
C TRP A 807 -51.87 -6.64 3.08
N GLU A 808 -51.28 -6.61 4.29
CA GLU A 808 -51.86 -5.94 5.46
C GLU A 808 -52.05 -4.44 5.21
N ASP A 809 -51.06 -3.77 4.62
CA ASP A 809 -51.11 -2.34 4.29
C ASP A 809 -52.20 -2.04 3.24
N TYR A 810 -52.32 -2.87 2.21
CA TYR A 810 -53.38 -2.79 1.19
C TYR A 810 -54.78 -3.03 1.78
N THR A 811 -54.95 -4.05 2.63
CA THR A 811 -56.26 -4.35 3.26
C THR A 811 -56.65 -3.32 4.33
N ARG A 812 -55.69 -2.79 5.10
CA ARG A 812 -55.87 -1.62 5.97
C ARG A 812 -56.26 -0.38 5.16
N GLY A 813 -55.58 -0.13 4.04
CA GLY A 813 -55.90 0.95 3.11
C GLY A 813 -57.36 0.90 2.66
N TRP A 814 -57.90 -0.30 2.38
CA TRP A 814 -59.32 -0.48 2.06
C TRP A 814 -60.28 -0.19 3.22
N THR A 815 -59.89 -0.41 4.48
CA THR A 815 -60.72 -0.07 5.65
C THR A 815 -60.67 1.40 6.02
N GLU A 816 -59.57 2.09 5.73
CA GLU A 816 -59.38 3.53 5.96
C GLU A 816 -59.85 4.39 4.76
N TRP A 817 -60.24 3.75 3.65
CA TRP A 817 -60.61 4.44 2.41
C TRP A 817 -61.99 5.11 2.50
N ALA A 818 -61.99 6.41 2.79
CA ALA A 818 -63.17 7.28 2.79
C ALA A 818 -63.67 7.63 1.36
N ASN A 819 -63.74 6.65 0.45
CA ASN A 819 -64.21 6.78 -0.94
C ASN A 819 -63.57 7.93 -1.75
N ASN A 820 -62.31 8.31 -1.47
CA ASN A 820 -61.61 9.37 -2.17
C ASN A 820 -60.72 8.80 -3.31
N VAL A 821 -60.87 9.34 -4.52
CA VAL A 821 -60.13 8.92 -5.73
C VAL A 821 -58.60 8.94 -5.54
N ASP A 822 -58.05 9.97 -4.89
CA ASP A 822 -56.61 10.13 -4.65
C ASP A 822 -56.04 9.11 -3.66
N LYS A 823 -56.91 8.41 -2.93
CA LYS A 823 -56.55 7.46 -1.86
C LYS A 823 -56.97 6.01 -2.14
N ILE A 824 -57.31 5.67 -3.38
CA ILE A 824 -57.58 4.28 -3.77
C ILE A 824 -56.34 3.41 -3.46
N PRO A 825 -56.47 2.31 -2.69
CA PRO A 825 -55.36 1.39 -2.43
C PRO A 825 -55.10 0.51 -3.67
N TRP A 826 -54.13 0.90 -4.50
CA TRP A 826 -53.81 0.19 -5.74
C TRP A 826 -53.03 -1.12 -5.47
N PRO A 827 -53.38 -2.25 -6.12
CA PRO A 827 -52.81 -3.57 -5.83
C PRO A 827 -51.49 -3.77 -6.61
N VAL A 828 -50.48 -2.95 -6.29
CA VAL A 828 -49.13 -2.99 -6.87
C VAL A 828 -48.09 -2.70 -5.78
N GLU A 829 -46.85 -3.21 -5.93
CA GLU A 829 -45.78 -3.11 -4.92
C GLU A 829 -45.42 -1.66 -4.53
N SER A 830 -45.71 -0.67 -5.39
CA SER A 830 -45.47 0.75 -5.10
C SER A 830 -46.66 1.50 -4.45
N GLY A 831 -47.86 0.90 -4.46
CA GLY A 831 -49.13 1.53 -4.08
C GLY A 831 -49.64 2.64 -5.02
N ARG A 832 -49.05 2.85 -6.21
CA ARG A 832 -49.35 4.03 -7.07
C ARG A 832 -50.05 3.66 -8.39
N ARG A 833 -51.08 4.43 -8.75
CA ARG A 833 -51.87 4.32 -9.99
C ARG A 833 -51.01 4.15 -11.26
N ARG A 834 -49.96 4.97 -11.40
CA ARG A 834 -49.07 4.98 -12.59
C ARG A 834 -48.31 3.67 -12.85
N ASP A 835 -48.18 2.80 -11.85
CA ASP A 835 -47.39 1.57 -11.93
C ASP A 835 -48.28 0.33 -12.23
N ILE A 836 -49.59 0.53 -12.45
CA ILE A 836 -50.57 -0.52 -12.80
C ILE A 836 -50.25 -1.15 -14.16
N ASN A 837 -50.11 -2.47 -14.18
CA ASN A 837 -50.03 -3.30 -15.38
C ASN A 837 -50.34 -4.77 -15.03
N GLU A 838 -50.65 -5.62 -16.02
CA GLU A 838 -51.02 -7.03 -15.78
C GLU A 838 -49.97 -7.78 -14.95
N LYS A 839 -48.68 -7.57 -15.21
CA LYS A 839 -47.60 -8.29 -14.53
C LYS A 839 -47.52 -7.92 -13.05
N GLU A 840 -47.49 -6.63 -12.73
CA GLU A 840 -47.31 -6.19 -11.34
C GLU A 840 -48.56 -6.37 -10.48
N VAL A 841 -49.77 -6.21 -11.05
CA VAL A 841 -51.03 -6.56 -10.35
C VAL A 841 -51.11 -8.07 -10.11
N ARG A 842 -50.77 -8.90 -11.10
CA ARG A 842 -50.73 -10.37 -10.94
C ARG A 842 -49.69 -10.79 -9.90
N ARG A 843 -48.51 -10.17 -9.90
CA ARG A 843 -47.43 -10.41 -8.92
C ARG A 843 -47.83 -10.01 -7.50
N PHE A 844 -48.49 -8.86 -7.34
CA PHE A 844 -48.99 -8.40 -6.04
C PHE A 844 -50.06 -9.36 -5.47
N ILE A 845 -51.09 -9.67 -6.25
CA ILE A 845 -52.20 -10.53 -5.84
C ILE A 845 -51.72 -11.96 -5.49
N VAL A 846 -50.85 -12.56 -6.31
CA VAL A 846 -50.35 -13.94 -6.07
C VAL A 846 -49.47 -14.01 -4.82
N ASN A 847 -48.53 -13.06 -4.65
CA ASN A 847 -47.57 -13.11 -3.55
C ASN A 847 -48.17 -12.63 -2.22
N GLY A 848 -49.03 -11.60 -2.23
CA GLY A 848 -49.65 -11.04 -1.02
C GLY A 848 -50.72 -11.94 -0.42
N LEU A 849 -51.49 -12.65 -1.25
CA LEU A 849 -52.41 -13.69 -0.77
C LEU A 849 -51.70 -15.00 -0.36
N GLY A 850 -50.47 -15.23 -0.83
CA GLY A 850 -49.67 -16.41 -0.51
C GLY A 850 -50.25 -17.72 -1.05
N LEU A 851 -50.41 -17.84 -2.37
CA LEU A 851 -50.98 -19.03 -3.04
C LEU A 851 -50.39 -20.36 -2.52
N GLU A 852 -49.06 -20.43 -2.36
CA GLU A 852 -48.34 -21.62 -1.89
C GLU A 852 -48.61 -21.97 -0.42
N ASP A 853 -49.07 -21.01 0.39
CA ASP A 853 -49.34 -21.18 1.83
C ASP A 853 -50.80 -21.53 2.13
N ILE A 854 -51.75 -20.90 1.43
CA ILE A 854 -53.19 -21.07 1.69
C ILE A 854 -53.84 -22.12 0.77
N GLY A 855 -53.17 -22.52 -0.30
CA GLY A 855 -53.66 -23.50 -1.27
C GLY A 855 -54.74 -22.94 -2.22
N GLU A 856 -54.87 -23.58 -3.38
CA GLU A 856 -55.65 -23.05 -4.51
C GLU A 856 -57.13 -22.78 -4.16
N LYS A 857 -57.75 -23.59 -3.30
CA LYS A 857 -59.16 -23.44 -2.90
C LYS A 857 -59.41 -22.21 -2.04
N VAL A 858 -58.51 -21.89 -1.10
CA VAL A 858 -58.63 -20.68 -0.26
C VAL A 858 -58.22 -19.43 -1.04
N PHE A 859 -57.23 -19.57 -1.92
CA PHE A 859 -56.82 -18.51 -2.85
C PHE A 859 -57.95 -18.15 -3.83
N ALA A 860 -58.63 -19.13 -4.43
CA ALA A 860 -59.80 -18.91 -5.28
C ALA A 860 -60.99 -18.27 -4.54
N ALA A 861 -61.15 -18.51 -3.24
CA ALA A 861 -62.14 -17.83 -2.40
C ALA A 861 -61.77 -16.34 -2.20
N LYS A 862 -60.54 -16.03 -1.79
CA LYS A 862 -60.08 -14.64 -1.62
C LYS A 862 -60.05 -13.85 -2.93
N LEU A 863 -59.67 -14.47 -4.06
CA LEU A 863 -59.78 -13.87 -5.39
C LEU A 863 -61.23 -13.48 -5.73
N ARG A 864 -62.24 -14.26 -5.30
CA ARG A 864 -63.65 -13.93 -5.49
C ARG A 864 -64.06 -12.67 -4.71
N GLU A 865 -63.49 -12.45 -3.53
CA GLU A 865 -63.72 -11.24 -2.72
C GLU A 865 -63.10 -10.01 -3.38
N GLU A 866 -61.83 -10.08 -3.79
CA GLU A 866 -61.15 -8.98 -4.51
C GLU A 866 -61.84 -8.68 -5.86
N ARG A 867 -62.29 -9.71 -6.60
CA ARG A 867 -63.09 -9.56 -7.83
C ARG A 867 -64.39 -8.77 -7.59
N VAL A 868 -65.06 -9.02 -6.46
CA VAL A 868 -66.27 -8.28 -6.08
C VAL A 868 -65.94 -6.87 -5.56
N ARG A 869 -64.75 -6.66 -4.97
CA ARG A 869 -64.29 -5.35 -4.51
C ARG A 869 -63.94 -4.41 -5.67
N TRP A 870 -63.29 -4.92 -6.72
CA TRP A 870 -62.86 -4.17 -7.91
C TRP A 870 -63.89 -4.06 -9.02
N HIS A 871 -65.11 -4.60 -8.86
CA HIS A 871 -66.14 -4.54 -9.89
C HIS A 871 -66.47 -3.07 -10.28
N PRO A 872 -66.40 -2.67 -11.57
CA PRO A 872 -66.52 -1.27 -11.99
C PRO A 872 -67.74 -0.55 -11.39
N ASP A 873 -68.93 -1.13 -11.51
CA ASP A 873 -70.19 -0.57 -10.99
C ASP A 873 -70.13 -0.29 -9.48
N LYS A 874 -69.46 -1.16 -8.71
CA LYS A 874 -69.34 -1.01 -7.25
C LYS A 874 -68.34 0.06 -6.86
N MET A 875 -67.27 0.22 -7.64
CA MET A 875 -66.33 1.33 -7.46
C MET A 875 -66.98 2.66 -7.85
N GLN A 876 -67.71 2.70 -8.96
CA GLN A 876 -68.45 3.89 -9.42
C GLN A 876 -69.54 4.32 -8.42
N GLN A 877 -70.28 3.36 -7.84
CA GLN A 877 -71.24 3.61 -6.76
C GLN A 877 -70.58 4.18 -5.51
N LYS A 878 -69.44 3.61 -5.06
CA LYS A 878 -68.71 4.11 -3.89
C LYS A 878 -68.14 5.52 -4.10
N LEU A 879 -67.63 5.79 -5.30
CA LEU A 879 -67.03 7.08 -5.68
C LEU A 879 -68.06 8.15 -6.06
N GLY A 880 -69.37 7.93 -5.85
CA GLY A 880 -70.40 8.95 -6.05
C GLY A 880 -70.71 9.30 -7.51
N GLY A 881 -70.30 8.46 -8.47
CA GLY A 881 -70.65 8.60 -9.90
C GLY A 881 -69.90 9.67 -10.69
N GLN A 882 -69.14 10.57 -10.05
CA GLN A 882 -68.27 11.55 -10.72
C GLN A 882 -66.81 11.09 -10.66
N VAL A 883 -66.43 10.19 -11.58
CA VAL A 883 -65.09 9.60 -11.66
C VAL A 883 -64.50 9.87 -13.04
N ASP A 884 -63.21 10.21 -13.08
CA ASP A 884 -62.42 10.33 -14.30
C ASP A 884 -62.44 9.02 -15.12
N ASP A 885 -62.64 9.13 -16.44
CA ASP A 885 -62.67 8.00 -17.38
C ASP A 885 -61.37 7.19 -17.34
N GLU A 886 -60.22 7.82 -17.12
CA GLU A 886 -58.96 7.08 -16.99
C GLU A 886 -58.89 6.28 -15.68
N VAL A 887 -59.41 6.81 -14.57
CA VAL A 887 -59.51 6.06 -13.30
C VAL A 887 -60.44 4.85 -13.46
N MET A 888 -61.58 5.01 -14.14
CA MET A 888 -62.50 3.91 -14.41
C MET A 888 -61.90 2.85 -15.36
N LYS A 889 -61.06 3.26 -16.31
CA LYS A 889 -60.28 2.36 -17.16
C LYS A 889 -59.27 1.54 -16.36
N ASP A 890 -58.54 2.14 -15.42
CA ASP A 890 -57.58 1.44 -14.58
C ASP A 890 -58.25 0.47 -13.58
N ILE A 891 -59.38 0.87 -12.99
CA ILE A 891 -60.25 -0.01 -12.19
C ILE A 891 -60.71 -1.22 -13.01
N THR A 892 -61.14 -0.99 -14.25
CA THR A 892 -61.61 -2.05 -15.16
C THR A 892 -60.48 -2.98 -15.57
N ALA A 893 -59.27 -2.48 -15.81
CA ALA A 893 -58.09 -3.30 -16.08
C ALA A 893 -57.75 -4.21 -14.89
N ILE A 894 -57.73 -3.67 -13.66
CA ILE A 894 -57.50 -4.46 -12.44
C ILE A 894 -58.58 -5.54 -12.27
N PHE A 895 -59.86 -5.20 -12.48
CA PHE A 895 -60.95 -6.17 -12.45
C PHE A 895 -60.74 -7.31 -13.46
N GLN A 896 -60.38 -7.01 -14.71
CA GLN A 896 -60.09 -8.01 -15.74
C GLN A 896 -58.91 -8.91 -15.38
N ILE A 897 -57.84 -8.37 -14.79
CA ILE A 897 -56.68 -9.15 -14.33
C ILE A 897 -57.08 -10.12 -13.20
N ILE A 898 -57.91 -9.67 -12.25
CA ILE A 898 -58.38 -10.49 -11.12
C ILE A 898 -59.42 -11.53 -11.59
N ASP A 899 -60.31 -11.19 -12.52
CA ASP A 899 -61.28 -12.12 -13.11
C ASP A 899 -60.59 -13.25 -13.89
N LYS A 900 -59.60 -12.89 -14.72
CA LYS A 900 -58.71 -13.83 -15.44
C LYS A 900 -57.96 -14.73 -14.47
N LEU A 901 -57.39 -14.19 -13.38
CA LEU A 901 -56.74 -14.97 -12.32
C LEU A 901 -57.70 -15.93 -11.60
N TRP A 902 -58.93 -15.49 -11.37
CA TRP A 902 -59.96 -16.33 -10.74
C TRP A 902 -60.38 -17.47 -11.66
N ALA A 903 -60.52 -17.24 -12.97
CA ALA A 903 -60.77 -18.28 -13.96
C ALA A 903 -59.57 -19.25 -14.12
N ASP A 904 -58.33 -18.72 -14.19
CA ASP A 904 -57.08 -19.49 -14.24
C ASP A 904 -56.93 -20.44 -13.03
N THR A 905 -57.43 -20.04 -11.86
CA THR A 905 -57.36 -20.83 -10.62
C THR A 905 -58.53 -21.81 -10.53
N ARG A 906 -59.76 -21.35 -10.81
CA ARG A 906 -60.99 -22.16 -10.74
C ARG A 906 -61.03 -23.29 -11.78
N SER A 907 -60.24 -23.21 -12.84
CA SER A 907 -60.06 -24.30 -13.81
C SER A 907 -59.05 -25.37 -13.37
N LYS A 908 -58.43 -25.22 -12.18
CA LYS A 908 -57.42 -26.15 -11.62
C LYS A 908 -57.80 -26.76 -10.26
N ALA A 909 -58.58 -26.03 -9.45
CA ALA A 909 -58.92 -26.36 -8.05
C ALA A 909 -60.27 -27.08 -7.86
#